data_AF-A0A2E1Q5T5-F1
#
_entry.id   AF-A0A2E1Q5T5-F1
#
_cell.length_a   1.000
_cell.length_b   1.000
_cell.length_c   1.000
_cell.angle_alpha   90.00
_cell.angle_beta   90.00
_cell.angle_gamma   90.00
#
_symmetry.space_group_name_H-M   'P 1'
#
loop_
_entity.id
_entity.type
_entity.pdbx_description
1 polymer ?
#
loop_
_entity_poly.entity_id
_entity_poly.type
_entity_poly.pdbx_seq_one_letter_code
_entity_poly.pdbx_strand_id
1 'polypeptide(L)'
;MGRKIFTFIFCTLLIAPFVLFVTFLAVWFQPDLLINKTTANLIDQNYFHWNIDWDKIDFEISKDGFFETNVKLHLKDYCFIESKDKTLCLDHFDLDSHIRHGFLEIFSVEIKTFSVKDQKIFWSLASSSQKESSPSDREPLNIEEQIQNLKQKVALLPPILFKDIDVHIENTTLQTSKLSFEIKAQMTDPEKLDWSLKASDQSTILSGTFKYQPKNHLLSTQIEGSVYQIPSTVQGEVSLSGESDLSTKLHLESTLPHQNQNFQLRADLKAQLSASELLLDLKPLALTPPRDFPIQYVEVGGCHGVFEFGMKEPEDTRLSCSPISILFNPNKIQNSQFAKEVGAEKIPFPKELLFSIKSLVPKEWLRGKFSENPIEFEFSMNPVSERSLEAEFEGRMDLAYEDEHYKIEDPELNLSITATQFQSLVHLLEGTAYAIPAPLNQMKGSLQLKSQSGLKFDSEHIEIPFEFSTRLAEKNNELDTTTKGQFIWPLKNKSEIPKLTLKILLNKFYLQLPNLDPLRGIPKVTTDSRIQTKKTTAESQQKKIQLDVSVQTSEPGAIRIYHKFLEPYAPLSLNLNVNPQMSYTLKKPAENFKINYLRRTVEVTDLQLKQNPKEDEPSVSGRIQYQANEYTVFMEFKGPLSEPQVVLSSSPPLERRDIVSLLLYNRLNSEISTFESQSVGGTEAALADRAVGLLGLWAFASTPIESVSYDPGSRTYSAQIKLPEGFRFSIGTDWEKVENLELRRHLGGNWIVRTIYHPEQSDQSSSGEIRLQRKVNY
;
A
#
# COMPACT_ATOMS: atom_id res chain seq x y z
N MET A 1 60.34 -66.30 88.93
CA MET A 1 59.69 -65.98 87.64
C MET A 1 59.78 -64.51 87.25
N GLY A 2 59.74 -63.54 88.18
CA GLY A 2 59.72 -62.10 87.86
C GLY A 2 60.96 -61.49 87.15
N ARG A 3 62.17 -62.06 87.32
CA ARG A 3 63.40 -61.48 86.73
C ARG A 3 63.54 -61.71 85.22
N LYS A 4 62.86 -62.71 84.62
CA LYS A 4 62.89 -62.95 83.17
C LYS A 4 61.84 -62.14 82.40
N ILE A 5 60.71 -61.79 83.04
CA ILE A 5 59.65 -60.98 82.43
C ILE A 5 60.06 -59.50 82.40
N PHE A 6 60.74 -59.00 83.43
CA PHE A 6 61.20 -57.61 83.47
C PHE A 6 62.28 -57.32 82.40
N THR A 7 63.23 -58.24 82.19
CA THR A 7 64.25 -58.08 81.13
C THR A 7 63.65 -58.14 79.73
N PHE A 8 62.62 -58.97 79.50
CA PHE A 8 61.95 -59.03 78.21
C PHE A 8 61.21 -57.72 77.92
N ILE A 9 60.39 -57.23 78.86
CA ILE A 9 59.64 -55.98 78.70
C ILE A 9 60.58 -54.78 78.53
N PHE A 10 61.67 -54.71 79.29
CA PHE A 10 62.64 -53.61 79.20
C PHE A 10 63.43 -53.62 77.88
N CYS A 11 63.80 -54.80 77.35
CA CYS A 11 64.42 -54.89 76.03
C CYS A 11 63.43 -54.55 74.91
N THR A 12 62.17 -54.98 74.97
CA THR A 12 61.18 -54.66 73.93
C THR A 12 60.82 -53.16 73.93
N LEU A 13 60.75 -52.52 75.11
CA LEU A 13 60.47 -51.08 75.23
C LEU A 13 61.63 -50.17 74.82
N LEU A 14 62.88 -50.65 74.80
CA LEU A 14 64.04 -49.88 74.32
C LEU A 14 64.36 -50.15 72.85
N ILE A 15 64.19 -51.40 72.38
CA ILE A 15 64.53 -51.78 71.01
C ILE A 15 63.47 -51.29 70.02
N ALA A 16 62.18 -51.34 70.38
CA ALA A 16 61.11 -50.87 69.49
C ALA A 16 61.23 -49.38 69.10
N PRO A 17 61.41 -48.42 70.04
CA PRO A 17 61.61 -47.02 69.67
C PRO A 17 62.94 -46.77 68.96
N PHE A 18 63.99 -47.55 69.26
CA PHE A 18 65.27 -47.41 68.54
C PHE A 18 65.14 -47.87 67.08
N VAL A 19 64.46 -48.99 66.81
CA VAL A 19 64.19 -49.46 65.45
C VAL A 19 63.27 -48.48 64.69
N LEU A 20 62.23 -47.96 65.35
CA LEU A 20 61.37 -46.90 64.78
C LEU A 20 62.13 -45.61 64.50
N PHE A 21 63.04 -45.20 65.38
CA PHE A 21 63.85 -44.00 65.20
C PHE A 21 64.88 -44.18 64.07
N VAL A 22 65.51 -45.35 63.97
CA VAL A 22 66.45 -45.66 62.87
C VAL A 22 65.72 -45.78 61.54
N THR A 23 64.53 -46.37 61.49
CA THR A 23 63.71 -46.39 60.25
C THR A 23 63.18 -45.01 59.89
N PHE A 24 62.76 -44.20 60.86
CA PHE A 24 62.40 -42.80 60.62
C PHE A 24 63.56 -41.98 60.08
N LEU A 25 64.77 -42.12 60.65
CA LEU A 25 65.97 -41.44 60.13
C LEU A 25 66.37 -41.95 58.74
N ALA A 26 66.26 -43.25 58.47
CA ALA A 26 66.56 -43.79 57.14
C ALA A 26 65.61 -43.24 56.07
N VAL A 27 64.31 -43.16 56.38
CA VAL A 27 63.28 -42.56 55.52
C VAL A 27 63.48 -41.05 55.36
N TRP A 28 63.85 -40.35 56.43
CA TRP A 28 64.10 -38.91 56.43
C TRP A 28 65.34 -38.54 55.60
N PHE A 29 66.40 -39.37 55.63
CA PHE A 29 67.63 -39.09 54.89
C PHE A 29 67.66 -39.59 53.44
N GLN A 30 66.77 -40.51 53.07
CA GLN A 30 66.65 -41.03 51.70
C GLN A 30 65.19 -40.97 51.21
N PRO A 31 64.67 -39.78 50.87
CA PRO A 31 63.29 -39.63 50.36
C PRO A 31 63.03 -40.43 49.08
N ASP A 32 64.09 -40.76 48.32
CA ASP A 32 64.06 -41.62 47.13
C ASP A 32 63.50 -43.03 47.42
N LEU A 33 63.53 -43.49 48.69
CA LEU A 33 62.92 -44.76 49.11
C LEU A 33 61.38 -44.69 49.18
N LEU A 34 60.82 -43.50 49.47
CA LEU A 34 59.36 -43.29 49.50
C LEU A 34 58.82 -42.84 48.14
N ILE A 35 59.55 -41.99 47.43
CA ILE A 35 59.13 -41.43 46.15
C ILE A 35 59.84 -42.19 45.03
N ASN A 36 59.33 -43.40 44.73
CA ASN A 36 59.70 -44.13 43.54
C ASN A 36 58.45 -44.45 42.71
N LYS A 37 58.66 -44.80 41.43
CA LYS A 37 57.59 -45.12 40.48
C LYS A 37 56.62 -46.18 41.00
N THR A 38 57.10 -47.12 41.80
CA THR A 38 56.29 -48.19 42.41
C THR A 38 55.37 -47.65 43.50
N THR A 39 55.88 -46.81 44.41
CA THR A 39 55.07 -46.21 45.48
C THR A 39 54.06 -45.19 44.91
N ALA A 40 54.47 -44.43 43.89
CA ALA A 40 53.61 -43.47 43.20
C ALA A 40 52.44 -44.16 42.49
N ASN A 41 52.69 -45.27 41.78
CA ASN A 41 51.65 -46.12 41.20
C ASN A 41 50.68 -46.67 42.26
N LEU A 42 51.21 -47.08 43.42
CA LEU A 42 50.41 -47.69 44.49
C LEU A 42 49.51 -46.66 45.20
N ILE A 43 49.95 -45.40 45.29
CA ILE A 43 49.16 -44.27 45.79
C ILE A 43 48.09 -43.88 44.78
N ASP A 44 48.42 -43.74 43.50
CA ASP A 44 47.42 -43.41 42.46
C ASP A 44 46.31 -44.46 42.38
N GLN A 45 46.68 -45.75 42.37
CA GLN A 45 45.70 -46.84 42.31
C GLN A 45 44.76 -46.89 43.52
N ASN A 46 45.24 -46.57 44.73
CA ASN A 46 44.42 -46.72 45.94
C ASN A 46 43.68 -45.44 46.36
N TYR A 47 44.17 -44.25 45.99
CA TYR A 47 43.64 -42.99 46.53
C TYR A 47 43.08 -42.03 45.48
N PHE A 48 43.69 -41.94 44.29
CA PHE A 48 43.35 -40.88 43.34
C PHE A 48 42.61 -41.38 42.09
N HIS A 49 42.88 -42.61 41.63
CA HIS A 49 42.30 -43.20 40.42
C HIS A 49 42.47 -42.31 39.17
N TRP A 50 43.57 -41.55 39.07
CA TRP A 50 43.78 -40.58 37.99
C TRP A 50 44.39 -41.19 36.73
N ASN A 51 44.64 -42.51 36.73
CA ASN A 51 45.11 -43.27 35.57
C ASN A 51 46.37 -42.61 34.96
N ILE A 52 47.32 -42.28 35.83
CA ILE A 52 48.47 -41.45 35.49
C ILE A 52 49.46 -42.26 34.65
N ASP A 53 49.78 -41.79 33.45
CA ASP A 53 50.83 -42.39 32.61
C ASP A 53 52.22 -41.96 33.08
N TRP A 54 52.74 -42.66 34.09
CA TRP A 54 54.05 -42.39 34.71
C TRP A 54 55.24 -42.54 33.76
N ASP A 55 55.07 -43.04 32.53
CA ASP A 55 56.14 -43.09 31.52
C ASP A 55 56.38 -41.72 30.85
N LYS A 56 55.42 -40.79 30.99
CA LYS A 56 55.48 -39.44 30.43
C LYS A 56 55.87 -38.36 31.44
N ILE A 57 56.17 -38.79 32.66
CA ILE A 57 56.56 -37.94 33.78
C ILE A 57 58.04 -38.14 34.03
N ASP A 58 58.84 -37.13 33.72
CA ASP A 58 60.24 -37.09 34.12
C ASP A 58 60.36 -36.31 35.43
N PHE A 59 60.99 -36.92 36.42
CA PHE A 59 61.05 -36.41 37.78
C PHE A 59 62.50 -36.42 38.24
N GLU A 60 63.09 -35.23 38.38
CA GLU A 60 64.47 -35.05 38.81
C GLU A 60 64.47 -34.45 40.22
N ILE A 61 64.83 -35.27 41.21
CA ILE A 61 65.14 -34.78 42.56
C ILE A 61 66.64 -34.59 42.66
N SER A 62 67.08 -33.37 42.88
CA SER A 62 68.48 -33.05 43.18
C SER A 62 68.60 -32.49 44.60
N LYS A 63 69.62 -32.93 45.34
CA LYS A 63 69.92 -32.39 46.67
C LYS A 63 70.94 -31.29 46.53
N ASP A 64 70.51 -30.05 46.68
CA ASP A 64 71.39 -28.87 46.68
C ASP A 64 72.05 -28.66 48.06
N GLY A 65 71.56 -29.33 49.11
CA GLY A 65 72.16 -29.35 50.44
C GLY A 65 71.54 -30.38 51.39
N PHE A 66 72.03 -30.44 52.63
CA PHE A 66 71.51 -31.37 53.65
C PHE A 66 70.04 -31.11 54.04
N PHE A 67 69.57 -29.89 53.78
CA PHE A 67 68.21 -29.42 54.09
C PHE A 67 67.52 -28.80 52.86
N GLU A 68 68.08 -28.95 51.67
CA GLU A 68 67.59 -28.32 50.44
C GLU A 68 67.45 -29.38 49.36
N THR A 69 66.22 -29.54 48.88
CA THR A 69 65.86 -30.52 47.84
C THR A 69 65.20 -29.76 46.70
N ASN A 70 65.80 -29.79 45.52
CA ASN A 70 65.16 -29.30 44.32
C ASN A 70 64.41 -30.45 43.64
N VAL A 71 63.15 -30.22 43.32
CA VAL A 71 62.25 -31.15 42.67
C VAL A 71 61.81 -30.53 41.36
N LYS A 72 62.30 -31.10 40.26
CA LYS A 72 61.86 -30.76 38.92
C LYS A 72 60.92 -31.84 38.39
N LEU A 73 59.76 -31.41 37.93
CA LEU A 73 58.75 -32.24 37.31
C LEU A 73 58.55 -31.75 35.87
N HIS A 74 58.85 -32.62 34.92
CA HIS A 74 58.72 -32.37 33.49
C HIS A 74 57.68 -33.35 32.93
N LEU A 75 56.52 -32.84 32.49
CA LEU A 75 55.52 -33.63 31.76
C LEU A 75 55.57 -33.24 30.30
N LYS A 76 55.66 -34.23 29.41
CA LYS A 76 55.60 -34.01 27.97
C LYS A 76 54.47 -34.82 27.34
N ASP A 77 53.66 -34.17 26.50
CA ASP A 77 52.52 -34.76 25.79
C ASP A 77 51.55 -35.51 26.74
N TYR A 78 51.19 -34.84 27.84
CA TYR A 78 50.46 -35.43 28.95
C TYR A 78 48.99 -34.99 28.96
N CYS A 79 48.06 -35.95 29.06
CA CYS A 79 46.63 -35.66 29.09
C CYS A 79 46.00 -36.03 30.43
N PHE A 80 45.47 -35.04 31.15
CA PHE A 80 44.64 -35.24 32.33
C PHE A 80 43.21 -35.60 31.90
N ILE A 81 42.78 -36.82 32.21
CA ILE A 81 41.41 -37.28 31.96
C ILE A 81 40.63 -37.17 33.27
N GLU A 82 39.87 -36.08 33.43
CA GLU A 82 39.07 -35.86 34.65
C GLU A 82 37.76 -36.67 34.62
N SER A 83 37.18 -36.85 33.42
CA SER A 83 35.98 -37.69 33.19
C SER A 83 35.88 -38.10 31.71
N LYS A 84 34.89 -38.93 31.35
CA LYS A 84 34.69 -39.43 29.98
C LYS A 84 34.57 -38.33 28.90
N ASP A 85 34.21 -37.12 29.30
CA ASP A 85 33.89 -36.00 28.40
C ASP A 85 34.84 -34.80 28.56
N LYS A 86 35.85 -34.90 29.44
CA LYS A 86 36.80 -33.82 29.74
C LYS A 86 38.24 -34.34 29.71
N THR A 87 39.01 -33.87 28.74
CA THR A 87 40.43 -34.20 28.62
C THR A 87 41.24 -32.92 28.40
N LEU A 88 42.20 -32.68 29.29
CA LEU A 88 43.16 -31.57 29.21
C LEU A 88 44.51 -32.12 28.78
N CYS A 89 44.96 -31.83 27.56
CA CYS A 89 46.26 -32.28 27.05
C CYS A 89 47.26 -31.11 27.00
N LEU A 90 48.34 -31.24 27.79
CA LEU A 90 49.46 -30.29 27.84
C LEU A 90 50.61 -30.81 26.96
N ASP A 91 51.21 -29.92 26.17
CA ASP A 91 52.41 -30.25 25.38
C ASP A 91 53.65 -30.36 26.28
N HIS A 92 53.82 -29.36 27.14
CA HIS A 92 54.87 -29.30 28.14
C HIS A 92 54.32 -28.72 29.44
N PHE A 93 54.67 -29.35 30.55
CA PHE A 93 54.46 -28.83 31.89
C PHE A 93 55.78 -28.98 32.64
N ASP A 94 56.38 -27.84 33.00
CA ASP A 94 57.62 -27.81 33.76
C ASP A 94 57.35 -27.12 35.10
N LEU A 95 57.62 -27.85 36.19
CA LEU A 95 57.55 -27.36 37.56
C LEU A 95 58.91 -27.57 38.21
N ASP A 96 59.64 -26.47 38.45
CA ASP A 96 60.88 -26.46 39.25
C ASP A 96 60.54 -25.93 40.63
N SER A 97 60.68 -26.77 41.65
CA SER A 97 60.32 -26.44 43.03
C SER A 97 61.46 -26.73 43.99
N HIS A 98 61.81 -25.71 44.77
CA HIS A 98 62.89 -25.75 45.73
C HIS A 98 62.32 -25.91 47.14
N ILE A 99 62.54 -27.07 47.75
CA ILE A 99 62.03 -27.42 49.08
C ILE A 99 63.14 -27.25 50.11
N ARG A 100 62.93 -26.35 51.08
CA ARG A 100 63.85 -26.12 52.20
C ARG A 100 63.25 -26.68 53.49
N HIS A 101 64.01 -27.54 54.16
CA HIS A 101 63.62 -28.18 55.42
C HIS A 101 64.30 -27.49 56.61
N GLY A 102 63.56 -26.67 57.36
CA GLY A 102 64.06 -26.14 58.64
C GLY A 102 64.07 -27.22 59.72
N PHE A 103 65.07 -27.26 60.60
CA PHE A 103 65.14 -28.22 61.71
C PHE A 103 63.95 -28.08 62.70
N LEU A 104 63.27 -26.91 62.71
CA LEU A 104 62.11 -26.60 63.55
C LEU A 104 60.99 -25.80 62.82
N GLU A 105 61.12 -25.55 61.52
CA GLU A 105 60.11 -24.83 60.72
C GLU A 105 59.42 -25.79 59.73
N ILE A 106 58.10 -25.67 59.61
CA ILE A 106 57.29 -26.41 58.62
C ILE A 106 57.86 -26.08 57.24
N PHE A 107 58.13 -27.11 56.42
CA PHE A 107 58.78 -27.04 55.11
C PHE A 107 58.36 -25.80 54.30
N SER A 108 59.33 -25.04 53.76
CA SER A 108 59.05 -23.99 52.79
C SER A 108 59.33 -24.54 51.40
N VAL A 109 58.28 -24.65 50.58
CA VAL A 109 58.41 -24.86 49.14
C VAL A 109 58.55 -23.49 48.51
N GLU A 110 59.47 -23.30 47.58
CA GLU A 110 59.59 -22.12 46.72
C GLU A 110 59.53 -22.61 45.26
N ILE A 111 58.48 -22.27 44.51
CA ILE A 111 58.37 -22.65 43.11
C ILE A 111 59.17 -21.64 42.29
N LYS A 112 60.26 -22.09 41.66
CA LYS A 112 61.19 -21.23 40.91
C LYS A 112 60.64 -20.89 39.54
N THR A 113 60.11 -21.87 38.82
CA THR A 113 59.52 -21.69 37.50
C THR A 113 58.32 -22.61 37.35
N PHE A 114 57.22 -22.04 36.86
CA PHE A 114 56.01 -22.75 36.46
C PHE A 114 55.72 -22.39 35.00
N SER A 115 55.86 -23.35 34.09
CA SER A 115 55.64 -23.14 32.66
C SER A 115 54.68 -24.19 32.13
N VAL A 116 53.61 -23.74 31.48
CA VAL A 116 52.59 -24.59 30.86
C VAL A 116 52.43 -24.17 29.41
N LYS A 117 52.60 -25.11 28.48
CA LYS A 117 52.35 -24.91 27.06
C LYS A 117 51.35 -25.94 26.58
N ASP A 118 50.24 -25.47 26.02
CA ASP A 118 49.12 -26.32 25.59
C ASP A 118 49.09 -26.53 24.07
N GLN A 119 48.73 -27.74 23.63
CA GLN A 119 48.44 -28.02 22.23
C GLN A 119 46.96 -27.87 21.88
N LYS A 120 46.06 -28.30 22.78
CA LYS A 120 44.61 -28.37 22.55
C LYS A 120 43.88 -28.77 23.83
N ILE A 121 42.94 -27.94 24.26
CA ILE A 121 41.95 -28.30 25.30
C ILE A 121 40.68 -28.78 24.58
N PHE A 122 40.31 -30.05 24.77
CA PHE A 122 39.07 -30.60 24.22
C PHE A 122 38.01 -30.74 25.31
N TRP A 123 36.94 -29.94 25.19
CA TRP A 123 35.69 -30.16 25.91
C TRP A 123 34.63 -30.61 24.91
N SER A 124 34.37 -31.91 24.84
CA SER A 124 33.21 -32.41 24.10
C SER A 124 32.02 -32.46 25.04
N LEU A 125 31.10 -31.49 24.94
CA LEU A 125 29.76 -31.70 25.48
C LEU A 125 29.16 -32.88 24.70
N ALA A 126 28.98 -34.02 25.37
CA ALA A 126 28.42 -35.22 24.77
C ALA A 126 27.18 -34.85 23.95
N SER A 127 27.23 -35.06 22.63
CA SER A 127 26.05 -35.01 21.79
C SER A 127 25.13 -36.13 22.24
N SER A 128 24.18 -35.81 23.12
CA SER A 128 23.21 -36.76 23.62
C SER A 128 22.29 -37.17 22.48
N SER A 129 22.63 -38.25 21.77
CA SER A 129 21.73 -38.95 20.85
C SER A 129 20.72 -39.82 21.61
N GLN A 130 20.23 -39.37 22.77
CA GLN A 130 19.18 -40.02 23.53
C GLN A 130 18.08 -39.01 23.89
N LYS A 131 16.90 -39.32 23.32
CA LYS A 131 15.54 -38.80 23.52
C LYS A 131 15.29 -37.82 24.68
N GLU A 132 14.76 -36.67 24.27
CA GLU A 132 13.77 -35.79 24.92
C GLU A 132 13.57 -35.96 26.44
N SER A 133 14.17 -35.03 27.18
CA SER A 133 13.54 -34.42 28.34
C SER A 133 13.56 -32.89 28.16
N SER A 134 12.48 -32.26 28.63
CA SER A 134 12.11 -30.85 28.46
C SER A 134 13.27 -29.85 28.67
N PRO A 135 13.39 -28.76 27.88
CA PRO A 135 14.46 -27.77 28.01
C PRO A 135 14.42 -26.94 29.32
N SER A 136 13.41 -27.15 30.18
CA SER A 136 13.09 -26.31 31.34
C SER A 136 13.87 -26.63 32.62
N ASP A 137 14.61 -27.75 32.69
CA ASP A 137 15.23 -28.22 33.95
C ASP A 137 16.77 -28.29 33.91
N ARG A 138 17.42 -27.76 32.87
CA ARG A 138 18.88 -27.67 32.83
C ARG A 138 19.31 -26.35 33.44
N GLU A 139 19.84 -26.40 34.67
CA GLU A 139 20.48 -25.23 35.28
C GLU A 139 21.57 -24.69 34.33
N PRO A 140 21.52 -23.39 33.98
CA PRO A 140 22.53 -22.80 33.13
C PRO A 140 23.89 -22.93 33.83
N LEU A 141 24.91 -23.33 33.07
CA LEU A 141 26.28 -23.44 33.56
C LEU A 141 26.69 -22.09 34.16
N ASN A 142 26.72 -22.00 35.49
CA ASN A 142 27.07 -20.77 36.18
C ASN A 142 28.59 -20.59 36.12
N ILE A 143 29.05 -19.91 35.07
CA ILE A 143 30.47 -19.62 34.82
C ILE A 143 31.06 -18.84 36.01
N GLU A 144 30.26 -17.97 36.63
CA GLU A 144 30.68 -17.22 37.81
C GLU A 144 30.93 -18.14 39.02
N GLU A 145 30.08 -19.15 39.24
CA GLU A 145 30.29 -20.16 40.28
C GLU A 145 31.53 -21.01 40.03
N GLN A 146 31.81 -21.40 38.78
CA GLN A 146 33.02 -22.15 38.44
C GLN A 146 34.29 -21.30 38.60
N ILE A 147 34.24 -20.01 38.24
CA ILE A 147 35.34 -19.06 38.47
C ILE A 147 35.54 -18.79 39.97
N GLN A 148 34.47 -18.72 40.75
CA GLN A 148 34.54 -18.57 42.21
C GLN A 148 35.08 -19.82 42.89
N ASN A 149 34.72 -21.02 42.42
CA ASN A 149 35.30 -22.28 42.88
C ASN A 149 36.79 -22.37 42.56
N LEU A 150 37.20 -21.90 41.37
CA LEU A 150 38.62 -21.82 41.01
C LEU A 150 39.36 -20.79 41.88
N LYS A 151 38.78 -19.60 42.09
CA LYS A 151 39.32 -18.58 42.99
C LYS A 151 39.44 -19.09 44.42
N GLN A 152 38.46 -19.82 44.95
CA GLN A 152 38.53 -20.42 46.29
C GLN A 152 39.61 -21.50 46.37
N LYS A 153 39.73 -22.37 45.35
CA LYS A 153 40.78 -23.39 45.31
C LYS A 153 42.19 -22.81 45.18
N VAL A 154 42.35 -21.71 44.44
CA VAL A 154 43.62 -20.98 44.29
C VAL A 154 43.93 -20.13 45.52
N ALA A 155 42.92 -19.52 46.16
CA ALA A 155 43.08 -18.73 47.39
C ALA A 155 43.40 -19.57 48.64
N LEU A 156 43.21 -20.89 48.58
CA LEU A 156 43.67 -21.83 49.63
C LEU A 156 45.18 -22.11 49.56
N LEU A 157 45.88 -21.67 48.50
CA LEU A 157 47.34 -21.74 48.44
C LEU A 157 47.94 -20.56 49.24
N PRO A 158 48.94 -20.79 50.11
CA PRO A 158 49.59 -19.72 50.87
C PRO A 158 50.12 -18.61 49.94
N PRO A 159 49.90 -17.31 50.24
CA PRO A 159 50.17 -16.18 49.34
C PRO A 159 51.66 -15.84 49.11
N ILE A 160 52.59 -16.78 49.28
CA ILE A 160 54.05 -16.52 49.29
C ILE A 160 54.79 -17.18 48.11
N LEU A 161 54.11 -17.82 47.16
CA LEU A 161 54.74 -18.93 46.43
C LEU A 161 55.12 -18.74 44.94
N PHE A 162 55.03 -17.54 44.36
CA PHE A 162 55.39 -17.37 42.95
C PHE A 162 56.16 -16.08 42.72
N LYS A 163 57.40 -16.19 42.23
CA LYS A 163 58.27 -15.06 41.92
C LYS A 163 58.18 -14.64 40.46
N ASP A 164 57.99 -15.61 39.55
CA ASP A 164 57.77 -15.43 38.12
C ASP A 164 56.72 -16.46 37.65
N ILE A 165 55.60 -16.00 37.07
CA ILE A 165 54.58 -16.86 36.44
C ILE A 165 54.52 -16.45 34.97
N ASP A 166 54.96 -17.33 34.08
CA ASP A 166 54.80 -17.14 32.62
C ASP A 166 53.72 -18.13 32.15
N VAL A 167 52.48 -17.63 32.01
CA VAL A 167 51.34 -18.42 31.53
C VAL A 167 51.01 -17.96 30.12
N HIS A 168 51.35 -18.82 29.17
CA HIS A 168 51.17 -18.56 27.74
C HIS A 168 50.17 -19.54 27.15
N ILE A 169 48.90 -19.12 27.07
CA ILE A 169 47.81 -19.92 26.51
C ILE A 169 47.62 -19.51 25.05
N GLU A 170 48.26 -20.23 24.14
CA GLU A 170 48.10 -20.07 22.70
C GLU A 170 47.34 -21.26 22.10
N ASN A 171 46.35 -20.97 21.24
CA ASN A 171 45.56 -21.93 20.46
C ASN A 171 44.50 -22.75 21.23
N THR A 172 43.91 -22.22 22.30
CA THR A 172 42.76 -22.88 22.96
C THR A 172 41.49 -22.69 22.13
N THR A 173 41.05 -23.76 21.46
CA THR A 173 39.76 -23.79 20.73
C THR A 173 38.70 -24.56 21.52
N LEU A 174 37.69 -23.87 22.05
CA LEU A 174 36.48 -24.51 22.57
C LEU A 174 35.49 -24.75 21.43
N GLN A 175 35.23 -26.01 21.10
CA GLN A 175 34.23 -26.38 20.10
C GLN A 175 32.94 -26.85 20.77
N THR A 176 31.86 -26.11 20.55
CA THR A 176 30.49 -26.57 20.80
C THR A 176 29.87 -27.06 19.48
N SER A 177 28.68 -27.67 19.52
CA SER A 177 27.99 -28.15 18.31
C SER A 177 27.63 -27.05 17.29
N LYS A 178 27.73 -25.76 17.65
CA LYS A 178 27.37 -24.62 16.79
C LYS A 178 28.40 -23.49 16.74
N LEU A 179 29.26 -23.35 17.75
CA LEU A 179 30.20 -22.23 17.90
C LEU A 179 31.60 -22.74 18.23
N SER A 180 32.61 -22.13 17.61
CA SER A 180 34.02 -22.28 17.92
C SER A 180 34.53 -21.03 18.63
N PHE A 181 35.19 -21.16 19.78
CA PHE A 181 35.80 -20.05 20.48
C PHE A 181 37.31 -20.24 20.49
N GLU A 182 38.07 -19.27 20.01
CA GLU A 182 39.52 -19.16 20.15
C GLU A 182 39.80 -18.18 21.29
N ILE A 183 40.42 -18.67 22.36
CA ILE A 183 40.87 -17.87 23.49
C ILE A 183 42.39 -17.74 23.40
N LYS A 184 42.91 -16.51 23.50
CA LYS A 184 44.31 -16.25 23.79
C LYS A 184 44.39 -15.47 25.07
N ALA A 185 45.20 -15.95 26.00
CA ALA A 185 45.46 -15.25 27.24
C ALA A 185 46.97 -15.23 27.45
N GLN A 186 47.50 -14.03 27.68
CA GLN A 186 48.91 -13.81 27.95
C GLN A 186 49.04 -13.01 29.25
N MET A 187 49.76 -13.59 30.21
CA MET A 187 50.08 -12.94 31.48
C MET A 187 51.60 -12.79 31.55
N THR A 188 52.09 -11.63 31.12
CA THR A 188 53.54 -11.30 31.07
C THR A 188 54.05 -10.62 32.33
N ASP A 189 53.14 -10.18 33.21
CA ASP A 189 53.40 -9.53 34.49
C ASP A 189 52.28 -9.94 35.45
N PRO A 190 52.56 -10.31 36.72
CA PRO A 190 51.52 -10.63 37.71
C PRO A 190 50.47 -9.52 37.88
N GLU A 191 50.74 -8.29 37.45
CA GLU A 191 49.79 -7.17 37.47
C GLU A 191 49.06 -6.90 36.14
N LYS A 192 49.31 -7.66 35.05
CA LYS A 192 48.69 -7.45 33.72
C LYS A 192 48.21 -8.74 33.09
N LEU A 193 46.89 -8.80 32.83
CA LEU A 193 46.26 -9.88 32.08
C LEU A 193 45.67 -9.32 30.78
N ASP A 194 46.23 -9.75 29.65
CA ASP A 194 45.68 -9.49 28.33
C ASP A 194 44.98 -10.76 27.84
N TRP A 195 43.68 -10.65 27.52
CA TRP A 195 42.95 -11.75 26.89
C TRP A 195 42.20 -11.30 25.65
N SER A 196 42.24 -12.14 24.62
CA SER A 196 41.45 -12.00 23.40
C SER A 196 40.53 -13.20 23.26
N LEU A 197 39.24 -12.93 23.07
CA LEU A 197 38.23 -13.94 22.77
C LEU A 197 37.75 -13.74 21.35
N LYS A 198 37.82 -14.78 20.53
CA LYS A 198 37.25 -14.81 19.19
C LYS A 198 36.24 -15.93 19.10
N ALA A 199 34.96 -15.59 18.97
CA ALA A 199 33.89 -16.55 18.73
C ALA A 199 33.55 -16.57 17.23
N SER A 200 33.53 -17.75 16.62
CA SER A 200 33.12 -17.94 15.23
C SER A 200 32.14 -19.10 15.06
N ASP A 201 31.06 -18.86 14.31
CA ASP A 201 30.23 -19.91 13.70
C ASP A 201 30.33 -19.84 12.16
N GLN A 202 29.47 -20.55 11.43
CA GLN A 202 29.46 -20.56 9.96
C GLN A 202 29.08 -19.18 9.34
N SER A 203 28.59 -18.22 10.12
CA SER A 203 27.99 -16.96 9.67
C SER A 203 28.47 -15.69 10.42
N THR A 204 29.13 -15.81 11.57
CA THR A 204 29.46 -14.68 12.46
C THR A 204 30.87 -14.82 13.01
N ILE A 205 31.62 -13.70 13.08
CA ILE A 205 32.87 -13.60 13.83
C ILE A 205 32.76 -12.43 14.81
N LEU A 206 32.84 -12.75 16.11
CA LEU A 206 32.89 -11.79 17.21
C LEU A 206 34.29 -11.84 17.82
N SER A 207 35.01 -10.70 17.85
CA SER A 207 36.30 -10.59 18.51
C SER A 207 36.29 -9.49 19.58
N GLY A 208 36.72 -9.83 20.79
CA GLY A 208 36.86 -8.90 21.90
C GLY A 208 38.27 -8.96 22.47
N THR A 209 38.88 -7.80 22.72
CA THR A 209 40.14 -7.69 23.44
C THR A 209 39.90 -6.97 24.76
N PHE A 210 40.38 -7.55 25.85
CA PHE A 210 40.19 -7.06 27.20
C PHE A 210 41.54 -6.88 27.87
N LYS A 211 41.75 -5.69 28.45
CA LYS A 211 42.95 -5.36 29.22
C LYS A 211 42.55 -5.00 30.64
N TYR A 212 43.12 -5.68 31.62
CA TYR A 212 42.86 -5.43 33.04
C TYR A 212 44.12 -4.91 33.75
N GLN A 213 43.99 -3.75 34.41
CA GLN A 213 45.03 -3.17 35.26
C GLN A 213 44.48 -2.85 36.67
N PRO A 214 44.92 -3.58 37.73
CA PRO A 214 44.34 -3.47 39.08
C PRO A 214 44.48 -2.09 39.73
N LYS A 215 45.58 -1.37 39.47
CA LYS A 215 45.91 -0.11 40.20
C LYS A 215 45.01 1.07 39.87
N ASN A 216 44.28 1.05 38.75
CA ASN A 216 43.46 2.18 38.29
C ASN A 216 41.96 1.86 38.14
N HIS A 217 41.51 0.64 38.48
CA HIS A 217 40.14 0.16 38.21
C HIS A 217 39.64 0.41 36.77
N LEU A 218 40.56 0.54 35.81
CA LEU A 218 40.24 0.89 34.43
C LEU A 218 40.09 -0.40 33.64
N LEU A 219 38.84 -0.76 33.34
CA LEU A 219 38.50 -1.80 32.39
C LEU A 219 38.35 -1.12 31.01
N SER A 220 39.34 -1.28 30.13
CA SER A 220 39.17 -0.86 28.73
C SER A 220 38.78 -2.09 27.91
N THR A 221 37.59 -2.04 27.30
CA THR A 221 37.08 -3.09 26.41
C THR A 221 36.96 -2.55 25.00
N GLN A 222 37.60 -3.19 24.03
CA GLN A 222 37.40 -2.91 22.61
C GLN A 222 36.79 -4.17 21.97
N ILE A 223 35.56 -4.03 21.48
CA ILE A 223 34.82 -5.11 20.80
C ILE A 223 34.71 -4.73 19.34
N GLU A 224 35.31 -5.54 18.46
CA GLU A 224 35.20 -5.42 17.01
C GLU A 224 34.49 -6.66 16.47
N GLY A 225 33.38 -6.46 15.76
CA GLY A 225 32.57 -7.55 15.23
C GLY A 225 32.01 -7.22 13.85
N SER A 226 31.92 -8.24 13.00
CA SER A 226 31.25 -8.18 11.71
C SER A 226 30.25 -9.33 11.61
N VAL A 227 28.97 -9.00 11.47
CA VAL A 227 27.88 -9.97 11.27
C VAL A 227 27.67 -10.16 9.78
N TYR A 228 27.90 -11.37 9.26
CA TYR A 228 27.68 -11.69 7.84
C TYR A 228 26.41 -12.55 7.69
N GLN A 229 25.25 -11.88 7.60
CA GLN A 229 24.12 -12.23 6.71
C GLN A 229 22.95 -11.24 6.86
N ILE A 230 23.27 -9.96 6.79
CA ILE A 230 22.52 -9.00 5.97
C ILE A 230 23.59 -8.48 5.00
N PRO A 231 23.31 -8.17 3.72
CA PRO A 231 24.33 -7.72 2.77
C PRO A 231 24.89 -6.30 3.09
N SER A 232 25.08 -5.98 4.36
CA SER A 232 25.54 -4.71 4.86
C SER A 232 26.70 -4.88 5.85
N THR A 233 27.76 -4.12 5.61
CA THR A 233 28.89 -3.97 6.52
C THR A 233 28.43 -3.07 7.66
N VAL A 234 28.27 -3.60 8.87
CA VAL A 234 27.97 -2.81 10.07
C VAL A 234 29.28 -2.37 10.70
N GLN A 235 29.57 -1.07 10.71
CA GLN A 235 30.67 -0.48 11.47
C GLN A 235 30.10 0.20 12.72
N GLY A 236 30.61 -0.13 13.90
CA GLY A 236 30.19 0.49 15.16
C GLY A 236 31.35 0.75 16.10
N GLU A 237 31.35 1.92 16.75
CA GLU A 237 32.29 2.30 17.79
C GLU A 237 31.54 2.27 19.13
N VAL A 238 32.04 1.49 20.10
CA VAL A 238 31.46 1.35 21.44
C VAL A 238 32.39 2.06 22.43
N SER A 239 31.95 3.17 23.01
CA SER A 239 32.66 3.87 24.09
C SER A 239 31.91 3.70 25.40
N LEU A 240 32.63 3.30 26.46
CA LEU A 240 32.11 3.12 27.82
C LEU A 240 32.82 4.10 28.76
N SER A 241 32.07 4.86 29.56
CA SER A 241 32.62 5.72 30.62
C SER A 241 31.83 5.53 31.93
N GLY A 242 32.49 5.16 33.03
CA GLY A 242 31.92 5.14 34.40
C GLY A 242 31.90 6.55 35.02
N GLU A 243 31.27 6.83 36.17
CA GLU A 243 30.96 6.03 37.37
C GLU A 243 29.43 5.95 37.61
N SER A 244 28.92 4.79 38.05
CA SER A 244 27.53 4.47 38.44
C SER A 244 26.41 4.40 37.39
N ASP A 245 26.54 5.03 36.22
CA ASP A 245 25.61 4.86 35.08
C ASP A 245 26.38 4.41 33.83
N LEU A 246 26.04 3.23 33.31
CA LEU A 246 26.65 2.69 32.08
C LEU A 246 25.92 3.26 30.87
N SER A 247 26.43 4.34 30.28
CA SER A 247 25.92 4.85 29.01
C SER A 247 26.76 4.36 27.84
N THR A 248 26.13 3.71 26.87
CA THR A 248 26.75 3.20 25.65
C THR A 248 26.11 3.87 24.45
N LYS A 249 26.93 4.41 23.54
CA LYS A 249 26.48 4.85 22.22
C LYS A 249 26.94 3.83 21.19
N LEU A 250 26.03 3.38 20.34
CA LEU A 250 26.28 2.48 19.23
C LEU A 250 25.87 3.19 17.94
N HIS A 251 26.84 3.47 17.08
CA HIS A 251 26.58 3.92 15.71
C HIS A 251 26.43 2.69 14.82
N LEU A 252 25.33 2.61 14.06
CA LEU A 252 25.06 1.55 13.09
C LEU A 252 24.97 2.18 11.71
N GLU A 253 25.99 1.98 10.88
CA GLU A 253 25.93 2.29 9.44
C GLU A 253 25.83 1.00 8.65
N SER A 254 24.90 0.93 7.70
CA SER A 254 24.61 -0.26 6.89
C SER A 254 24.29 0.14 5.46
N THR A 255 24.82 -0.59 4.49
CA THR A 255 24.52 -0.38 3.06
C THR A 255 23.68 -1.52 2.53
N LEU A 256 22.45 -1.26 2.09
CA LEU A 256 21.51 -2.26 1.57
C LEU A 256 21.50 -2.23 0.02
N PRO A 257 21.99 -3.26 -0.68
CA PRO A 257 21.88 -3.33 -2.13
C PRO A 257 20.47 -3.74 -2.59
N HIS A 258 19.86 -3.00 -3.52
CA HIS A 258 18.62 -3.36 -4.20
C HIS A 258 18.67 -2.90 -5.67
N GLN A 259 18.45 -3.83 -6.61
CA GLN A 259 18.42 -3.57 -8.06
C GLN A 259 19.61 -2.73 -8.57
N ASN A 260 20.85 -3.10 -8.21
CA ASN A 260 22.10 -2.40 -8.54
C ASN A 260 22.27 -1.00 -7.92
N GLN A 261 21.45 -0.65 -6.92
CA GLN A 261 21.60 0.61 -6.18
C GLN A 261 21.79 0.33 -4.69
N ASN A 262 22.59 1.17 -4.03
CA ASN A 262 22.96 1.01 -2.62
C ASN A 262 22.19 2.04 -1.77
N PHE A 263 21.46 1.58 -0.77
CA PHE A 263 20.77 2.41 0.21
C PHE A 263 21.64 2.52 1.46
N GLN A 264 21.88 3.73 1.95
CA GLN A 264 22.59 3.93 3.23
C GLN A 264 21.57 4.05 4.37
N LEU A 265 21.73 3.19 5.37
CA LEU A 265 20.99 3.13 6.62
C LEU A 265 21.92 3.61 7.74
N ARG A 266 21.55 4.66 8.47
CA ARG A 266 22.30 5.15 9.64
C ARG A 266 21.39 5.21 10.86
N ALA A 267 21.78 4.52 11.93
CA ALA A 267 21.11 4.54 13.22
C ALA A 267 22.11 4.91 14.34
N ASP A 268 21.72 5.82 15.23
CA ASP A 268 22.41 5.97 16.52
C ASP A 268 21.54 5.35 17.60
N LEU A 269 22.05 4.32 18.28
CA LEU A 269 21.43 3.77 19.48
C LEU A 269 22.18 4.28 20.71
N LYS A 270 21.50 4.95 21.62
CA LYS A 270 22.02 5.30 22.94
C LYS A 270 21.35 4.38 23.97
N ALA A 271 22.14 3.52 24.61
CA ALA A 271 21.71 2.73 25.75
C ALA A 271 22.21 3.40 27.03
N GLN A 272 21.37 3.53 28.05
CA GLN A 272 21.77 3.98 29.38
C GLN A 272 21.23 2.99 30.39
N LEU A 273 22.13 2.29 31.06
CA LEU A 273 21.83 1.31 32.09
C LEU A 273 21.96 1.97 33.46
N SER A 274 20.86 1.99 34.21
CA SER A 274 20.79 2.37 35.62
C SER A 274 20.66 1.10 36.50
N ALA A 275 20.61 1.26 37.83
CA ALA A 275 20.54 0.14 38.77
C ALA A 275 19.30 -0.77 38.59
N SER A 276 18.20 -0.25 38.03
CA SER A 276 16.94 -0.98 37.84
C SER A 276 16.35 -0.83 36.45
N GLU A 277 16.94 -0.06 35.55
CA GLU A 277 16.35 0.23 34.23
C GLU A 277 17.41 0.26 33.13
N LEU A 278 17.05 -0.18 31.93
CA LEU A 278 17.77 0.07 30.69
C LEU A 278 16.91 1.02 29.85
N LEU A 279 17.44 2.23 29.63
CA LEU A 279 16.90 3.21 28.71
C LEU A 279 17.54 3.00 27.35
N LEU A 280 16.74 2.67 26.33
CA LEU A 280 17.16 2.62 24.93
C LEU A 280 16.59 3.82 24.20
N ASP A 281 17.44 4.67 23.66
CA ASP A 281 17.06 5.83 22.86
C ASP A 281 17.68 5.67 21.46
N LEU A 282 16.88 5.18 20.53
CA LEU A 282 17.23 5.09 19.12
C LEU A 282 16.93 6.43 18.46
N LYS A 283 17.93 7.15 17.99
CA LYS A 283 17.71 8.39 17.24
C LYS A 283 17.04 8.10 15.90
N PRO A 284 16.41 9.12 15.27
CA PRO A 284 15.76 8.94 13.99
C PRO A 284 16.69 8.30 12.94
N LEU A 285 16.20 7.26 12.28
CA LEU A 285 16.90 6.53 11.25
C LEU A 285 16.69 7.24 9.92
N ALA A 286 17.74 7.82 9.34
CA ALA A 286 17.65 8.41 8.01
C ALA A 286 18.09 7.37 6.96
N LEU A 287 17.14 6.97 6.10
CA LEU A 287 17.44 6.24 4.87
C LEU A 287 17.64 7.26 3.75
N THR A 288 18.83 7.28 3.15
CA THR A 288 19.09 8.09 1.96
C THR A 288 19.02 7.19 0.73
N PRO A 289 17.91 7.22 -0.03
CA PRO A 289 17.77 6.42 -1.23
C PRO A 289 18.65 6.94 -2.38
N PRO A 290 18.91 6.11 -3.40
CA PRO A 290 19.66 6.48 -4.60
C PRO A 290 19.09 7.71 -5.31
N ARG A 291 19.96 8.45 -6.03
CA ARG A 291 19.59 9.69 -6.73
C ARG A 291 18.44 9.55 -7.73
N ASP A 292 18.12 8.36 -8.20
CA ASP A 292 17.05 8.12 -9.19
C ASP A 292 15.79 7.50 -8.59
N PHE A 293 15.79 7.17 -7.30
CA PHE A 293 14.65 6.53 -6.64
C PHE A 293 13.53 7.55 -6.35
N PRO A 294 12.23 7.19 -6.47
CA PRO A 294 11.12 8.13 -6.25
C PRO A 294 11.04 8.66 -4.80
N ILE A 295 11.56 7.93 -3.83
CA ILE A 295 11.67 8.37 -2.44
C ILE A 295 12.88 9.31 -2.33
N GLN A 296 12.73 10.44 -1.65
CA GLN A 296 13.79 11.42 -1.41
C GLN A 296 14.50 11.16 -0.09
N TYR A 297 13.75 10.88 0.97
CA TYR A 297 14.29 10.41 2.25
C TYR A 297 13.22 9.58 2.99
N VAL A 298 13.67 8.65 3.82
CA VAL A 298 12.84 8.00 4.86
C VAL A 298 13.46 8.35 6.20
N GLU A 299 12.68 8.91 7.12
CA GLU A 299 13.08 9.16 8.50
C GLU A 299 12.20 8.30 9.39
N VAL A 300 12.75 7.23 9.95
CA VAL A 300 12.08 6.51 11.03
C VAL A 300 12.23 7.39 12.27
N GLY A 301 11.14 7.85 12.87
CA GLY A 301 11.22 8.62 14.09
C GLY A 301 11.95 7.87 15.21
N GLY A 302 12.58 8.60 16.13
CA GLY A 302 13.34 7.97 17.21
C GLY A 302 12.46 7.09 18.11
N CYS A 303 13.02 6.00 18.64
CA CYS A 303 12.35 5.10 19.56
C CYS A 303 12.94 5.22 20.97
N HIS A 304 12.09 5.47 21.95
CA HIS A 304 12.45 5.48 23.36
C HIS A 304 11.87 4.24 24.07
N GLY A 305 12.74 3.40 24.62
CA GLY A 305 12.42 2.19 25.34
C GLY A 305 12.89 2.28 26.80
N VAL A 306 12.02 1.96 27.76
CA VAL A 306 12.39 1.77 29.17
C VAL A 306 12.18 0.31 29.54
N PHE A 307 13.23 -0.36 30.00
CA PHE A 307 13.21 -1.78 30.39
C PHE A 307 13.61 -1.91 31.86
N GLU A 308 12.68 -2.23 32.76
CA GLU A 308 12.98 -2.38 34.18
C GLU A 308 13.47 -3.81 34.51
N PHE A 309 14.59 -3.94 35.22
CA PHE A 309 15.16 -5.23 35.64
C PHE A 309 14.71 -5.58 37.06
N GLY A 310 14.26 -6.84 37.26
CA GLY A 310 14.06 -7.41 38.60
C GLY A 310 12.62 -7.58 39.09
N MET A 311 11.62 -7.32 38.25
CA MET A 311 10.20 -7.52 38.62
C MET A 311 9.60 -8.80 38.03
N LYS A 312 8.66 -9.40 38.77
CA LYS A 312 8.07 -10.72 38.48
C LYS A 312 7.11 -10.73 37.28
N GLU A 313 6.69 -9.57 36.79
CA GLU A 313 5.77 -9.46 35.66
C GLU A 313 6.26 -8.40 34.65
N PRO A 314 6.33 -8.74 33.34
CA PRO A 314 6.89 -7.88 32.28
C PRO A 314 5.92 -6.79 31.78
N GLU A 315 5.07 -6.22 32.65
CA GLU A 315 4.01 -5.28 32.24
C GLU A 315 4.48 -3.83 32.05
N ASP A 316 5.68 -3.48 32.54
CA ASP A 316 6.17 -2.09 32.56
C ASP A 316 7.23 -1.75 31.49
N THR A 317 7.54 -2.66 30.56
CA THR A 317 8.38 -2.31 29.41
C THR A 317 7.61 -1.42 28.44
N ARG A 318 8.07 -0.18 28.23
CA ARG A 318 7.42 0.79 27.32
C ARG A 318 8.38 1.14 26.21
N LEU A 319 8.06 0.73 24.98
CA LEU A 319 8.72 1.17 23.75
C LEU A 319 7.78 2.14 23.02
N SER A 320 8.19 3.40 22.89
CA SER A 320 7.46 4.43 22.15
C SER A 320 8.31 4.91 20.99
N CYS A 321 7.89 4.62 19.76
CA CYS A 321 8.54 5.10 18.54
C CYS A 321 7.80 6.30 17.98
N SER A 322 8.55 7.31 17.52
CA SER A 322 7.99 8.40 16.74
C SER A 322 7.63 7.91 15.32
N PRO A 323 6.64 8.53 14.64
CA PRO A 323 6.22 8.11 13.31
C PRO A 323 7.35 8.07 12.28
N ILE A 324 7.26 7.16 11.33
CA ILE A 324 8.16 7.08 10.16
C ILE A 324 7.67 8.07 9.12
N SER A 325 8.45 9.09 8.82
CA SER A 325 8.17 10.07 7.76
C SER A 325 8.85 9.65 6.46
N ILE A 326 8.09 9.43 5.39
CA ILE A 326 8.62 9.17 4.04
C ILE A 326 8.35 10.40 3.18
N LEU A 327 9.41 11.01 2.64
CA LEU A 327 9.29 12.10 1.68
C LEU A 327 9.53 11.56 0.27
N PHE A 328 8.57 11.76 -0.65
CA PHE A 328 8.76 11.41 -2.06
C PHE A 328 9.21 12.62 -2.90
N ASN A 329 10.07 12.35 -3.89
CA ASN A 329 10.44 13.30 -4.94
C ASN A 329 9.42 13.21 -6.10
N PRO A 330 8.56 14.23 -6.26
CA PRO A 330 7.45 14.18 -7.20
C PRO A 330 7.89 14.24 -8.65
N ASN A 331 8.99 14.95 -8.96
CA ASN A 331 9.55 15.03 -10.31
C ASN A 331 9.97 13.65 -10.83
N LYS A 332 10.38 12.75 -9.94
CA LYS A 332 10.75 11.38 -10.33
C LYS A 332 9.52 10.50 -10.53
N ILE A 333 8.48 10.66 -9.70
CA ILE A 333 7.19 9.99 -9.90
C ILE A 333 6.61 10.39 -11.25
N GLN A 334 6.63 11.68 -11.59
CA GLN A 334 6.11 12.22 -12.84
C GLN A 334 6.84 11.67 -14.08
N ASN A 335 8.13 11.34 -13.95
CA ASN A 335 8.94 10.75 -15.02
C ASN A 335 8.91 9.21 -15.04
N SER A 336 8.24 8.57 -14.07
CA SER A 336 8.16 7.12 -13.97
C SER A 336 7.35 6.53 -15.13
N GLN A 337 7.59 5.25 -15.43
CA GLN A 337 6.80 4.52 -16.43
C GLN A 337 5.30 4.52 -16.10
N PHE A 338 4.96 4.39 -14.81
CA PHE A 338 3.59 4.47 -14.33
C PHE A 338 2.93 5.80 -14.74
N ALA A 339 3.58 6.94 -14.46
CA ALA A 339 3.05 8.25 -14.82
C ALA A 339 2.87 8.43 -16.35
N LYS A 340 3.73 7.82 -17.16
CA LYS A 340 3.57 7.82 -18.63
C LYS A 340 2.38 6.97 -19.07
N GLU A 341 2.19 5.80 -18.48
CA GLU A 341 1.10 4.88 -18.81
C GLU A 341 -0.28 5.45 -18.45
N VAL A 342 -0.38 6.16 -17.32
CA VAL A 342 -1.64 6.83 -16.91
C VAL A 342 -1.78 8.26 -17.46
N GLY A 343 -0.82 8.74 -18.26
CA GLY A 343 -0.82 10.11 -18.80
C GLY A 343 -0.65 11.22 -17.74
N ALA A 344 -0.14 10.89 -16.56
CA ALA A 344 0.09 11.81 -15.45
C ALA A 344 1.39 12.63 -15.59
N GLU A 345 2.18 12.44 -16.66
CA GLU A 345 3.41 13.21 -16.92
C GLU A 345 3.18 14.73 -17.01
N LYS A 346 1.96 15.17 -17.29
CA LYS A 346 1.57 16.60 -17.33
C LYS A 346 0.88 17.08 -16.06
N ILE A 347 0.62 16.20 -15.10
CA ILE A 347 -0.04 16.54 -13.84
C ILE A 347 1.03 17.09 -12.89
N PRO A 348 0.94 18.38 -12.49
CA PRO A 348 1.86 18.92 -11.51
C PRO A 348 1.64 18.19 -10.19
N PHE A 349 2.69 17.55 -9.70
CA PHE A 349 2.70 17.00 -8.35
C PHE A 349 3.21 18.08 -7.38
N PRO A 350 2.70 18.11 -6.14
CA PRO A 350 3.19 19.01 -5.10
C PRO A 350 4.69 18.85 -4.94
N LYS A 351 5.42 19.89 -4.52
CA LYS A 351 6.87 19.82 -4.34
C LYS A 351 7.33 18.74 -3.34
N GLU A 352 6.49 18.39 -2.39
CA GLU A 352 6.78 17.45 -1.30
C GLU A 352 5.53 16.62 -0.98
N LEU A 353 5.68 15.30 -0.96
CA LEU A 353 4.67 14.36 -0.47
C LEU A 353 5.22 13.73 0.81
N LEU A 354 4.73 14.18 1.96
CA LEU A 354 5.11 13.62 3.27
C LEU A 354 4.09 12.56 3.66
N PHE A 355 4.53 11.33 3.86
CA PHE A 355 3.74 10.25 4.42
C PHE A 355 4.23 10.00 5.84
N SER A 356 3.37 10.22 6.84
CA SER A 356 3.69 9.89 8.24
C SER A 356 3.07 8.54 8.59
N ILE A 357 3.89 7.51 8.80
CA ILE A 357 3.47 6.19 9.25
C ILE A 357 3.59 6.13 10.78
N LYS A 358 2.48 6.12 11.51
CA LYS A 358 2.52 5.73 12.93
C LYS A 358 2.37 4.23 13.01
N SER A 359 3.39 3.55 13.54
CA SER A 359 3.31 2.15 13.90
C SER A 359 3.13 2.04 15.41
N LEU A 360 1.98 1.52 15.83
CA LEU A 360 1.77 1.10 17.21
C LEU A 360 2.30 -0.33 17.33
N VAL A 361 3.53 -0.48 17.84
CA VAL A 361 4.07 -1.82 18.13
C VAL A 361 3.28 -2.40 19.31
N PRO A 362 2.57 -3.53 19.14
CA PRO A 362 1.82 -4.13 20.22
C PRO A 362 2.77 -4.54 21.35
N LYS A 363 2.38 -4.36 22.62
CA LYS A 363 3.16 -4.80 23.81
C LYS A 363 3.51 -6.30 23.72
N GLU A 364 2.67 -7.06 23.03
CA GLU A 364 2.79 -8.42 22.48
C GLU A 364 4.17 -8.83 21.99
N TRP A 365 4.71 -7.99 21.10
CA TRP A 365 5.91 -8.28 20.33
C TRP A 365 7.17 -8.35 21.20
N LEU A 366 7.19 -7.57 22.30
CA LEU A 366 8.27 -7.63 23.30
C LEU A 366 8.30 -8.96 24.06
N ARG A 367 7.22 -9.76 24.00
CA ARG A 367 7.12 -11.09 24.62
C ARG A 367 7.52 -12.24 23.68
N GLY A 368 8.01 -11.95 22.47
CA GLY A 368 8.38 -12.97 21.48
C GLY A 368 7.21 -13.73 20.85
N LYS A 369 5.97 -13.28 21.12
CA LYS A 369 4.75 -13.79 20.49
C LYS A 369 4.36 -12.86 19.35
N PHE A 370 4.94 -13.09 18.18
CA PHE A 370 4.74 -12.26 16.98
C PHE A 370 3.35 -12.41 16.31
N SER A 371 2.46 -13.27 16.82
CA SER A 371 1.40 -13.86 15.98
C SER A 371 -0.05 -13.43 16.27
N GLU A 372 -0.35 -12.55 17.23
CA GLU A 372 -1.78 -12.31 17.59
C GLU A 372 -2.28 -10.89 17.41
N ASN A 373 -1.41 -9.87 17.45
CA ASN A 373 -1.87 -8.49 17.32
C ASN A 373 -1.36 -7.84 16.02
N PRO A 374 -2.27 -7.26 15.22
CA PRO A 374 -1.89 -6.64 13.97
C PRO A 374 -1.09 -5.36 14.20
N ILE A 375 -0.19 -5.06 13.28
CA ILE A 375 0.54 -3.79 13.27
C ILE A 375 -0.36 -2.75 12.60
N GLU A 376 -0.79 -1.75 13.37
CA GLU A 376 -1.55 -0.62 12.83
C GLU A 376 -0.61 0.37 12.13
N PHE A 377 -0.93 0.70 10.88
CA PHE A 377 -0.26 1.73 10.08
C PHE A 377 -1.23 2.86 9.78
N GLU A 378 -1.10 3.99 10.46
CA GLU A 378 -1.76 5.23 10.03
C GLU A 378 -0.85 5.94 9.02
N PHE A 379 -1.34 6.27 7.83
CA PHE A 379 -0.67 7.15 6.88
C PHE A 379 -1.53 8.37 6.60
N SER A 380 -0.93 9.56 6.64
CA SER A 380 -1.56 10.80 6.20
C SER A 380 -0.65 11.55 5.24
N MET A 381 -1.26 12.18 4.24
CA MET A 381 -0.62 13.09 3.31
C MET A 381 -1.18 14.49 3.54
N ASN A 382 -0.28 15.44 3.81
CA ASN A 382 -0.68 16.84 3.97
C ASN A 382 -1.45 17.33 2.74
N PRO A 383 -2.52 18.14 2.93
CA PRO A 383 -3.34 18.61 1.83
C PRO A 383 -2.48 19.33 0.79
N VAL A 384 -2.45 18.74 -0.39
CA VAL A 384 -1.74 19.29 -1.54
C VAL A 384 -2.63 20.38 -2.10
N SER A 385 -2.32 21.65 -1.81
CA SER A 385 -3.00 22.79 -2.44
C SER A 385 -2.16 23.32 -3.59
N GLU A 386 -2.44 22.85 -4.81
CA GLU A 386 -1.84 23.42 -6.01
C GLU A 386 -2.95 23.87 -6.97
N ARG A 387 -2.96 25.15 -7.31
CA ARG A 387 -3.87 25.74 -8.30
C ARG A 387 -5.33 25.29 -8.09
N SER A 388 -5.86 25.46 -6.87
CA SER A 388 -7.25 25.15 -6.49
C SER A 388 -7.66 23.66 -6.46
N LEU A 389 -6.72 22.74 -6.65
CA LEU A 389 -6.91 21.33 -6.33
C LEU A 389 -6.36 21.08 -4.92
N GLU A 390 -7.20 20.56 -4.04
CA GLU A 390 -6.87 20.11 -2.69
C GLU A 390 -7.04 18.59 -2.67
N ALA A 391 -5.96 17.86 -2.42
CA ALA A 391 -6.02 16.41 -2.23
C ALA A 391 -5.52 16.08 -0.83
N GLU A 392 -6.40 15.48 -0.04
CA GLU A 392 -6.13 14.95 1.29
C GLU A 392 -6.30 13.44 1.24
N PHE A 393 -5.37 12.74 1.86
CA PHE A 393 -5.32 11.29 1.86
C PHE A 393 -4.93 10.85 3.25
N GLU A 394 -5.85 10.15 3.90
CA GLU A 394 -5.64 9.51 5.19
C GLU A 394 -5.98 8.04 5.03
N GLY A 395 -5.24 7.18 5.69
CA GLY A 395 -5.65 5.81 5.81
C GLY A 395 -5.00 5.11 6.99
N ARG A 396 -5.60 3.99 7.34
CA ARG A 396 -5.20 3.09 8.40
C ARG A 396 -5.20 1.70 7.82
N MET A 397 -4.20 0.89 8.10
CA MET A 397 -4.25 -0.53 7.75
C MET A 397 -3.61 -1.35 8.86
N ASP A 398 -4.22 -2.49 9.16
CA ASP A 398 -3.74 -3.39 10.18
C ASP A 398 -3.04 -4.56 9.47
N LEU A 399 -1.78 -4.85 9.78
CA LEU A 399 -1.07 -6.01 9.22
C LEU A 399 -1.04 -7.14 10.24
N ALA A 400 -1.85 -8.18 10.03
CA ALA A 400 -1.78 -9.43 10.77
C ALA A 400 -0.79 -10.40 10.10
N TYR A 401 -0.08 -11.20 10.89
CA TYR A 401 0.77 -12.27 10.37
C TYR A 401 0.10 -13.61 10.62
N GLU A 402 -0.42 -14.24 9.56
CA GLU A 402 -1.21 -15.48 9.61
C GLU A 402 -0.62 -16.45 8.57
N ASP A 403 -0.41 -17.72 8.94
CA ASP A 403 0.09 -18.78 8.03
C ASP A 403 1.36 -18.42 7.22
N GLU A 404 2.37 -17.85 7.87
CA GLU A 404 3.63 -17.39 7.25
C GLU A 404 3.49 -16.24 6.23
N HIS A 405 2.33 -15.57 6.21
CA HIS A 405 2.05 -14.46 5.32
C HIS A 405 1.49 -13.25 6.08
N TYR A 406 1.87 -12.04 5.63
CA TYR A 406 1.22 -10.82 6.11
C TYR A 406 -0.11 -10.63 5.38
N LYS A 407 -1.17 -10.46 6.15
CA LYS A 407 -2.53 -10.20 5.69
C LYS A 407 -2.91 -8.78 6.13
N ILE A 408 -3.43 -8.00 5.19
CA ILE A 408 -3.98 -6.68 5.48
C ILE A 408 -5.39 -6.90 6.03
N GLU A 409 -5.60 -6.50 7.28
CA GLU A 409 -6.89 -6.48 7.96
C GLU A 409 -7.40 -5.03 8.04
N ASP A 410 -8.71 -4.88 7.90
CA ASP A 410 -9.47 -3.63 8.05
C ASP A 410 -8.80 -2.35 7.47
N PRO A 411 -8.39 -2.34 6.18
CA PRO A 411 -7.76 -1.14 5.62
C PRO A 411 -8.78 -0.01 5.46
N GLU A 412 -8.67 1.03 6.28
CA GLU A 412 -9.42 2.25 6.10
C GLU A 412 -8.67 3.20 5.16
N LEU A 413 -9.31 3.63 4.07
CA LEU A 413 -8.78 4.69 3.22
C LEU A 413 -9.80 5.80 3.03
N ASN A 414 -9.45 6.95 3.56
CA ASN A 414 -10.16 8.21 3.41
C ASN A 414 -9.40 9.08 2.39
N LEU A 415 -9.80 8.96 1.13
CA LEU A 415 -9.36 9.87 0.07
C LEU A 415 -10.36 11.02 -0.04
N SER A 416 -9.90 12.27 0.01
CA SER A 416 -10.71 13.47 -0.23
C SER A 416 -10.02 14.35 -1.26
N ILE A 417 -10.52 14.36 -2.49
CA ILE A 417 -10.05 15.25 -3.56
C ILE A 417 -11.10 16.31 -3.78
N THR A 418 -10.74 17.58 -3.53
CA THR A 418 -11.60 18.74 -3.75
C THR A 418 -10.95 19.66 -4.76
N ALA A 419 -11.57 19.83 -5.93
CA ALA A 419 -11.22 20.90 -6.85
C ALA A 419 -12.13 22.09 -6.56
N THR A 420 -11.62 23.13 -5.90
CA THR A 420 -12.42 24.33 -5.56
C THR A 420 -12.73 25.18 -6.79
N GLN A 421 -11.89 25.10 -7.84
CA GLN A 421 -12.16 25.68 -9.15
C GLN A 421 -11.99 24.62 -10.26
N PHE A 422 -13.11 24.14 -10.78
CA PHE A 422 -13.16 23.14 -11.85
C PHE A 422 -12.39 23.55 -13.11
N GLN A 423 -12.27 24.86 -13.39
CA GLN A 423 -11.43 25.43 -14.46
C GLN A 423 -10.00 24.90 -14.44
N SER A 424 -9.43 24.73 -13.26
CA SER A 424 -8.04 24.29 -13.11
C SER A 424 -7.88 22.85 -13.59
N LEU A 425 -8.87 22.00 -13.32
CA LEU A 425 -8.93 20.64 -13.84
C LEU A 425 -9.16 20.63 -15.36
N VAL A 426 -10.05 21.48 -15.87
CA VAL A 426 -10.27 21.64 -17.31
C VAL A 426 -8.97 21.99 -18.03
N HIS A 427 -8.25 23.01 -17.55
CA HIS A 427 -6.99 23.47 -18.15
C HIS A 427 -5.89 22.40 -18.06
N LEU A 428 -5.87 21.65 -16.96
CA LEU A 428 -4.95 20.53 -16.79
C LEU A 428 -5.19 19.43 -17.83
N LEU A 429 -6.45 19.13 -18.14
CA LEU A 429 -6.83 18.05 -19.03
C LEU A 429 -6.93 18.44 -20.52
N GLU A 430 -6.96 19.74 -20.85
CA GLU A 430 -7.17 20.28 -22.20
C GLU A 430 -6.21 19.68 -23.26
N GLY A 431 -4.97 19.37 -22.87
CA GLY A 431 -3.94 18.78 -23.73
C GLY A 431 -3.80 17.26 -23.64
N THR A 432 -4.81 16.56 -23.11
CA THR A 432 -4.82 15.10 -22.89
C THR A 432 -5.97 14.43 -23.63
N ALA A 433 -5.94 13.09 -23.74
CA ALA A 433 -7.06 12.31 -24.26
C ALA A 433 -8.34 12.41 -23.39
N TYR A 434 -8.21 12.99 -22.18
CA TYR A 434 -9.28 13.15 -21.20
C TYR A 434 -9.78 14.61 -21.13
N ALA A 435 -9.53 15.40 -22.17
CA ALA A 435 -10.02 16.77 -22.26
C ALA A 435 -11.55 16.82 -22.05
N ILE A 436 -11.99 17.73 -21.18
CA ILE A 436 -13.41 17.88 -20.84
C ILE A 436 -14.12 18.53 -22.04
N PRO A 437 -15.21 17.96 -22.56
CA PRO A 437 -15.89 18.52 -23.71
C PRO A 437 -16.74 19.74 -23.35
N ALA A 438 -16.98 20.61 -24.33
CA ALA A 438 -18.00 21.65 -24.22
C ALA A 438 -19.41 21.03 -24.17
N PRO A 439 -20.37 21.64 -23.44
CA PRO A 439 -20.24 22.90 -22.70
C PRO A 439 -19.67 22.75 -21.28
N LEU A 440 -19.43 21.53 -20.79
CA LEU A 440 -18.96 21.29 -19.41
C LEU A 440 -17.66 22.03 -19.12
N ASN A 441 -16.72 22.04 -20.06
CA ASN A 441 -15.43 22.73 -19.90
C ASN A 441 -15.50 24.25 -19.70
N GLN A 442 -16.66 24.88 -19.96
CA GLN A 442 -16.87 26.31 -19.71
C GLN A 442 -17.49 26.58 -18.34
N MET A 443 -17.97 25.55 -17.63
CA MET A 443 -18.68 25.70 -16.36
C MET A 443 -17.73 25.99 -15.21
N LYS A 444 -18.09 26.86 -14.26
CA LYS A 444 -17.31 27.20 -13.06
C LYS A 444 -17.84 26.49 -11.82
N GLY A 445 -17.02 26.35 -10.79
CA GLY A 445 -17.46 25.84 -9.49
C GLY A 445 -16.56 24.73 -8.98
N SER A 446 -17.11 23.83 -8.15
CA SER A 446 -16.31 22.84 -7.41
C SER A 446 -16.65 21.41 -7.74
N LEU A 447 -15.67 20.53 -7.62
CA LEU A 447 -15.82 19.08 -7.57
C LEU A 447 -15.28 18.55 -6.26
N GLN A 448 -15.92 17.52 -5.72
CA GLN A 448 -15.42 16.82 -4.53
C GLN A 448 -15.61 15.32 -4.69
N LEU A 449 -14.53 14.56 -4.56
CA LEU A 449 -14.52 13.10 -4.49
C LEU A 449 -14.08 12.70 -3.08
N LYS A 450 -14.89 11.89 -2.40
CA LYS A 450 -14.60 11.33 -1.08
C LYS A 450 -14.70 9.83 -1.13
N SER A 451 -13.73 9.09 -0.64
CA SER A 451 -13.91 7.69 -0.28
C SER A 451 -14.69 7.65 1.05
N GLN A 452 -15.76 6.85 1.15
CA GLN A 452 -16.55 6.74 2.38
C GLN A 452 -16.39 5.34 2.99
N SER A 453 -16.02 5.26 4.28
CA SER A 453 -16.15 4.04 5.07
C SER A 453 -15.09 2.95 4.83
N GLY A 454 -13.84 3.34 4.56
CA GLY A 454 -12.72 2.41 4.44
C GLY A 454 -12.75 1.56 3.16
N LEU A 455 -11.58 1.09 2.74
CA LEU A 455 -11.51 0.08 1.68
C LEU A 455 -11.94 -1.24 2.30
N LYS A 456 -12.89 -1.93 1.67
CA LYS A 456 -13.09 -3.33 2.07
C LYS A 456 -12.16 -4.17 1.24
N PHE A 457 -11.15 -4.69 1.92
CA PHE A 457 -10.25 -5.67 1.34
C PHE A 457 -10.66 -7.03 1.89
N ASP A 458 -11.12 -7.91 1.02
CA ASP A 458 -11.18 -9.31 1.36
C ASP A 458 -10.23 -10.11 0.47
N SER A 459 -10.11 -11.41 0.75
CA SER A 459 -9.15 -12.24 0.03
C SER A 459 -9.50 -12.41 -1.46
N GLU A 460 -10.70 -12.04 -1.90
CA GLU A 460 -11.22 -12.23 -3.24
C GLU A 460 -11.30 -10.93 -4.03
N HIS A 461 -11.60 -9.81 -3.39
CA HIS A 461 -11.85 -8.52 -4.03
C HIS A 461 -11.49 -7.29 -3.17
N ILE A 462 -11.26 -6.17 -3.85
CA ILE A 462 -11.14 -4.83 -3.26
C ILE A 462 -12.42 -4.06 -3.57
N GLU A 463 -13.14 -3.59 -2.56
CA GLU A 463 -14.24 -2.63 -2.71
C GLU A 463 -13.80 -1.22 -2.33
N ILE A 464 -13.99 -0.29 -3.26
CA ILE A 464 -13.70 1.13 -3.09
C ILE A 464 -15.03 1.90 -3.16
N PRO A 465 -15.71 2.10 -2.01
CA PRO A 465 -16.86 3.00 -1.94
C PRO A 465 -16.43 4.46 -2.07
N PHE A 466 -17.16 5.25 -2.85
CA PHE A 466 -16.88 6.68 -3.00
C PHE A 466 -18.16 7.51 -3.15
N GLU A 467 -18.07 8.77 -2.78
CA GLU A 467 -19.05 9.81 -3.03
C GLU A 467 -18.39 10.92 -3.85
N PHE A 468 -18.95 11.19 -5.02
CA PHE A 468 -18.53 12.28 -5.89
C PHE A 468 -19.64 13.32 -5.97
N SER A 469 -19.33 14.59 -5.75
CA SER A 469 -20.27 15.68 -5.87
C SER A 469 -19.75 16.77 -6.79
N THR A 470 -20.66 17.36 -7.55
CA THR A 470 -20.37 18.46 -8.47
C THR A 470 -21.24 19.64 -8.13
N ARG A 471 -20.68 20.85 -8.18
CA ARG A 471 -21.43 22.11 -8.12
C ARG A 471 -20.88 23.03 -9.18
N LEU A 472 -21.33 22.80 -10.41
CA LEU A 472 -20.87 23.55 -11.57
C LEU A 472 -21.98 24.51 -12.05
N ALA A 473 -21.63 25.74 -12.39
CA ALA A 473 -22.56 26.75 -12.90
C ALA A 473 -21.84 27.70 -13.87
N GLU A 474 -22.53 28.10 -14.94
CA GLU A 474 -22.14 29.18 -15.84
C GLU A 474 -23.37 29.72 -16.58
N LYS A 475 -23.74 30.98 -16.31
CA LYS A 475 -24.90 31.67 -16.89
C LYS A 475 -26.21 30.86 -16.76
N ASN A 476 -26.64 30.21 -17.85
CA ASN A 476 -27.88 29.42 -17.94
C ASN A 476 -27.62 27.91 -17.86
N ASN A 477 -26.38 27.50 -17.57
CA ASN A 477 -26.00 26.10 -17.39
C ASN A 477 -25.64 25.84 -15.93
N GLU A 478 -26.17 24.78 -15.34
CA GLU A 478 -25.89 24.38 -13.96
C GLU A 478 -25.90 22.86 -13.88
N LEU A 479 -24.92 22.28 -13.20
CA LEU A 479 -24.78 20.84 -12.97
C LEU A 479 -24.43 20.64 -11.50
N ASP A 480 -25.46 20.33 -10.72
CA ASP A 480 -25.33 19.92 -9.33
C ASP A 480 -25.72 18.44 -9.22
N THR A 481 -24.75 17.62 -8.83
CA THR A 481 -24.95 16.17 -8.72
C THR A 481 -24.28 15.62 -7.48
N THR A 482 -24.87 14.54 -6.96
CA THR A 482 -24.28 13.71 -5.90
C THR A 482 -24.29 12.26 -6.37
N THR A 483 -23.12 11.68 -6.51
CA THR A 483 -22.91 10.33 -7.02
C THR A 483 -22.34 9.47 -5.92
N LYS A 484 -23.03 8.41 -5.53
CA LYS A 484 -22.49 7.37 -4.67
C LYS A 484 -22.07 6.19 -5.53
N GLY A 485 -20.81 5.81 -5.46
CA GLY A 485 -20.23 4.75 -6.25
C GLY A 485 -19.57 3.68 -5.40
N GLN A 486 -19.38 2.51 -6.02
CA GLN A 486 -18.59 1.43 -5.47
C GLN A 486 -17.86 0.76 -6.62
N PHE A 487 -16.54 0.69 -6.53
CA PHE A 487 -15.69 -0.03 -7.47
C PHE A 487 -15.23 -1.34 -6.84
N ILE A 488 -15.50 -2.47 -7.49
CA ILE A 488 -15.14 -3.81 -7.02
C ILE A 488 -14.10 -4.38 -7.98
N TRP A 489 -12.91 -4.66 -7.47
CA TRP A 489 -11.78 -5.19 -8.23
C TRP A 489 -11.42 -6.62 -7.77
N PRO A 490 -11.55 -7.64 -8.61
CA PRO A 490 -11.20 -9.02 -8.24
C PRO A 490 -9.69 -9.22 -8.17
N LEU A 491 -9.21 -9.85 -7.08
CA LEU A 491 -7.80 -10.10 -6.81
C LEU A 491 -7.33 -11.49 -7.25
N LYS A 492 -8.09 -12.54 -6.90
CA LYS A 492 -7.70 -13.94 -7.16
C LYS A 492 -8.14 -14.43 -8.54
N ASN A 493 -9.39 -14.16 -8.90
CA ASN A 493 -9.97 -14.71 -10.11
C ASN A 493 -9.78 -13.77 -11.31
N LYS A 494 -8.77 -14.05 -12.13
CA LYS A 494 -8.52 -13.27 -13.36
C LYS A 494 -9.68 -13.31 -14.36
N SER A 495 -10.60 -14.27 -14.24
CA SER A 495 -11.79 -14.37 -15.11
C SER A 495 -12.94 -13.48 -14.66
N GLU A 496 -12.95 -13.03 -13.40
CA GLU A 496 -13.90 -12.04 -12.94
C GLU A 496 -13.61 -10.66 -13.52
N ILE A 497 -14.70 -9.95 -13.80
CA ILE A 497 -14.71 -8.65 -14.42
C ILE A 497 -14.83 -7.60 -13.31
N PRO A 498 -14.00 -6.54 -13.30
CA PRO A 498 -14.19 -5.42 -12.39
C PRO A 498 -15.61 -4.85 -12.53
N LYS A 499 -16.26 -4.54 -11.40
CA LYS A 499 -17.62 -3.99 -11.38
C LYS A 499 -17.60 -2.56 -10.86
N LEU A 500 -18.29 -1.66 -11.55
CA LEU A 500 -18.50 -0.28 -11.12
C LEU A 500 -20.00 -0.02 -10.97
N THR A 501 -20.42 0.21 -9.74
CA THR A 501 -21.81 0.56 -9.41
C THR A 501 -21.88 2.05 -9.13
N LEU A 502 -22.79 2.78 -9.77
CA LEU A 502 -22.98 4.22 -9.61
C LEU A 502 -24.45 4.53 -9.34
N LYS A 503 -24.72 5.34 -8.31
CA LYS A 503 -26.02 5.93 -8.02
C LYS A 503 -25.88 7.45 -8.07
N ILE A 504 -26.29 8.04 -9.18
CA ILE A 504 -26.19 9.46 -9.49
C ILE A 504 -27.52 10.13 -9.15
N LEU A 505 -27.49 11.05 -8.20
CA LEU A 505 -28.58 11.95 -7.87
C LEU A 505 -28.35 13.29 -8.58
N LEU A 506 -29.20 13.61 -9.54
CA LEU A 506 -29.20 14.90 -10.25
C LEU A 506 -29.99 15.91 -9.42
N ASN A 507 -29.29 16.80 -8.73
CA ASN A 507 -29.92 17.87 -7.95
C ASN A 507 -30.38 18.99 -8.87
N LYS A 508 -29.52 19.39 -9.81
CA LYS A 508 -29.84 20.36 -10.85
C LYS A 508 -29.09 20.02 -12.13
N PHE A 509 -29.81 20.05 -13.25
CA PHE A 509 -29.21 19.93 -14.57
C PHE A 509 -29.87 20.93 -15.52
N TYR A 510 -29.31 22.13 -15.54
CA TYR A 510 -29.77 23.24 -16.37
C TYR A 510 -28.89 23.32 -17.61
N LEU A 511 -29.51 23.33 -18.78
CA LEU A 511 -28.81 23.32 -20.05
C LEU A 511 -29.43 24.32 -21.00
N GLN A 512 -28.64 25.27 -21.47
CA GLN A 512 -28.98 26.16 -22.57
C GLN A 512 -28.61 25.50 -23.89
N LEU A 513 -29.64 25.09 -24.64
CA LEU A 513 -29.44 24.59 -25.99
C LEU A 513 -29.00 25.74 -26.92
N PRO A 514 -28.08 25.46 -27.87
CA PRO A 514 -27.74 26.43 -28.90
C PRO A 514 -28.96 26.72 -29.78
N ASN A 515 -28.98 27.90 -30.41
CA ASN A 515 -30.02 28.25 -31.37
C ASN A 515 -29.97 27.27 -32.55
N LEU A 516 -30.99 26.42 -32.65
CA LEU A 516 -31.15 25.57 -33.83
C LEU A 516 -31.45 26.46 -35.05
N ASP A 517 -30.69 26.24 -36.12
CA ASP A 517 -30.97 26.78 -37.45
C ASP A 517 -32.03 25.88 -38.10
N PRO A 518 -33.29 26.35 -38.25
CA PRO A 518 -34.37 25.53 -38.79
C PRO A 518 -34.10 25.07 -40.23
N LEU A 519 -33.22 25.76 -40.99
CA LEU A 519 -32.86 25.37 -42.36
C LEU A 519 -31.86 24.21 -42.42
N ARG A 520 -31.00 24.08 -41.40
CA ARG A 520 -30.03 22.99 -41.29
C ARG A 520 -30.61 21.74 -40.62
N GLY A 521 -31.86 21.83 -40.13
CA GLY A 521 -32.55 20.78 -39.41
C GLY A 521 -32.05 20.61 -37.97
N ILE A 522 -32.70 19.71 -37.24
CA ILE A 522 -32.18 19.24 -35.96
C ILE A 522 -30.87 18.50 -36.26
N PRO A 523 -29.73 18.87 -35.64
CA PRO A 523 -28.48 18.14 -35.85
C PRO A 523 -28.72 16.67 -35.60
N LYS A 524 -28.32 15.81 -36.53
CA LYS A 524 -28.42 14.36 -36.34
C LYS A 524 -27.69 14.01 -35.05
N VAL A 525 -28.33 13.26 -34.16
CA VAL A 525 -27.68 12.69 -32.97
C VAL A 525 -26.81 11.52 -33.43
N THR A 526 -25.83 11.81 -34.29
CA THR A 526 -24.78 10.87 -34.69
C THR A 526 -23.61 11.07 -33.75
N THR A 527 -22.88 9.99 -33.47
CA THR A 527 -21.58 10.07 -32.80
C THR A 527 -20.71 11.14 -33.48
N ASP A 528 -20.27 12.12 -32.69
CA ASP A 528 -19.43 13.22 -33.18
C ASP A 528 -18.16 12.64 -33.79
N SER A 529 -17.82 13.01 -35.03
CA SER A 529 -16.62 12.51 -35.71
C SER A 529 -15.31 12.89 -35.00
N ARG A 530 -15.35 13.87 -34.08
CA ARG A 530 -14.25 14.21 -33.17
C ARG A 530 -14.11 13.21 -32.03
N ILE A 531 -15.19 12.50 -31.66
CA ILE A 531 -15.11 11.30 -30.84
C ILE A 531 -14.54 10.23 -31.76
N GLN A 532 -13.21 10.18 -31.84
CA GLN A 532 -12.50 9.16 -32.58
C GLN A 532 -12.78 7.81 -31.92
N THR A 533 -13.84 7.13 -32.32
CA THR A 533 -13.93 5.68 -32.21
C THR A 533 -13.00 5.08 -33.25
N LYS A 534 -11.70 5.38 -33.16
CA LYS A 534 -10.68 4.55 -33.80
C LYS A 534 -10.72 3.22 -33.07
N LYS A 535 -11.64 2.36 -33.49
CA LYS A 535 -11.42 0.92 -33.46
C LYS A 535 -10.24 0.67 -34.39
N THR A 536 -9.03 0.94 -33.91
CA THR A 536 -7.88 0.25 -34.46
C THR A 536 -8.07 -1.19 -34.02
N THR A 537 -8.52 -1.99 -34.98
CA THR A 537 -8.78 -3.42 -34.93
C THR A 537 -7.51 -4.18 -34.56
N ALA A 538 -7.08 -4.06 -33.31
CA ALA A 538 -6.54 -5.18 -32.59
C ALA A 538 -7.65 -5.54 -31.59
N GLU A 539 -8.11 -6.79 -31.64
CA GLU A 539 -8.95 -7.39 -30.59
C GLU A 539 -8.15 -7.41 -29.29
N SER A 540 -7.93 -6.23 -28.71
CA SER A 540 -7.45 -6.12 -27.36
C SER A 540 -8.59 -6.67 -26.52
N GLN A 541 -8.34 -7.84 -25.93
CA GLN A 541 -9.12 -8.43 -24.85
C GLN A 541 -9.07 -7.51 -23.61
N GLN A 542 -9.39 -6.23 -23.77
CA GLN A 542 -9.59 -5.30 -22.68
C GLN A 542 -10.75 -5.85 -21.89
N LYS A 543 -10.42 -6.38 -20.71
CA LYS A 543 -11.39 -6.82 -19.71
C LYS A 543 -12.46 -5.74 -19.60
N LYS A 544 -13.67 -6.05 -20.08
CA LYS A 544 -14.82 -5.15 -20.01
C LYS A 544 -15.08 -4.91 -18.53
N ILE A 545 -15.28 -3.67 -18.11
CA ILE A 545 -15.77 -3.34 -16.76
C ILE A 545 -17.30 -3.54 -16.78
N GLN A 546 -17.86 -4.25 -15.80
CA GLN A 546 -19.31 -4.35 -15.63
C GLN A 546 -19.83 -3.06 -15.00
N LEU A 547 -20.67 -2.33 -15.74
CA LEU A 547 -21.26 -1.07 -15.30
C LEU A 547 -22.69 -1.29 -14.82
N ASP A 548 -22.99 -0.80 -13.62
CA ASP A 548 -24.35 -0.73 -13.05
C ASP A 548 -24.62 0.72 -12.65
N VAL A 549 -25.36 1.46 -13.48
CA VAL A 549 -25.54 2.91 -13.30
C VAL A 549 -27.02 3.23 -13.11
N SER A 550 -27.37 3.85 -11.99
CA SER A 550 -28.68 4.42 -11.72
C SER A 550 -28.57 5.94 -11.66
N VAL A 551 -29.41 6.65 -12.40
CA VAL A 551 -29.48 8.13 -12.41
C VAL A 551 -30.90 8.55 -12.09
N GLN A 552 -31.06 9.37 -11.06
CA GLN A 552 -32.37 9.84 -10.59
C GLN A 552 -32.32 11.34 -10.33
N THR A 553 -33.40 12.06 -10.63
CA THR A 553 -33.55 13.46 -10.21
C THR A 553 -34.00 13.54 -8.76
N SER A 554 -33.42 14.44 -7.97
CA SER A 554 -33.77 14.64 -6.55
C SER A 554 -35.18 15.18 -6.34
N GLU A 555 -35.64 16.04 -7.26
CA GLU A 555 -36.95 16.65 -7.24
C GLU A 555 -37.57 16.73 -8.64
N PRO A 556 -38.92 16.85 -8.75
CA PRO A 556 -39.56 17.04 -10.04
C PRO A 556 -39.10 18.32 -10.74
N GLY A 557 -38.63 18.24 -11.99
CA GLY A 557 -38.14 19.41 -12.73
C GLY A 557 -36.69 19.83 -12.43
N ALA A 558 -35.91 18.97 -11.77
CA ALA A 558 -34.47 19.19 -11.55
C ALA A 558 -33.69 19.38 -12.86
N ILE A 559 -34.19 18.83 -13.98
CA ILE A 559 -33.66 19.07 -15.32
C ILE A 559 -34.42 20.25 -15.94
N ARG A 560 -33.71 21.28 -16.39
CA ARG A 560 -34.29 22.44 -17.09
C ARG A 560 -33.58 22.68 -18.41
N ILE A 561 -34.33 22.61 -19.50
CA ILE A 561 -33.79 22.87 -20.83
C ILE A 561 -34.24 24.25 -21.29
N TYR A 562 -33.27 25.15 -21.45
CA TYR A 562 -33.48 26.50 -21.97
C TYR A 562 -33.27 26.51 -23.48
N HIS A 563 -34.23 27.09 -24.20
CA HIS A 563 -34.12 27.33 -25.63
C HIS A 563 -35.04 28.50 -26.01
N LYS A 564 -34.73 29.23 -27.09
CA LYS A 564 -35.54 30.38 -27.56
C LYS A 564 -37.01 30.05 -27.85
N PHE A 565 -37.33 28.77 -28.05
CA PHE A 565 -38.69 28.30 -28.31
C PHE A 565 -39.39 27.80 -27.05
N LEU A 566 -38.76 27.79 -25.88
CA LEU A 566 -39.32 27.26 -24.64
C LEU A 566 -39.50 28.42 -23.65
N GLU A 567 -40.71 28.58 -23.11
CA GLU A 567 -41.02 29.61 -22.12
C GLU A 567 -41.62 29.00 -20.84
N PRO A 568 -40.99 29.23 -19.66
CA PRO A 568 -39.64 29.80 -19.47
C PRO A 568 -38.51 28.82 -19.86
N TYR A 569 -38.76 27.52 -19.78
CA TYR A 569 -37.86 26.40 -20.10
C TYR A 569 -38.69 25.11 -20.11
N ALA A 570 -38.13 23.98 -20.57
CA ALA A 570 -38.78 22.67 -20.39
C ALA A 570 -38.29 21.99 -19.10
N PRO A 571 -39.14 21.88 -18.05
CA PRO A 571 -38.82 21.13 -16.84
C PRO A 571 -38.98 19.63 -17.08
N LEU A 572 -38.03 18.83 -16.61
CA LEU A 572 -38.03 17.38 -16.78
C LEU A 572 -37.51 16.67 -15.51
N SER A 573 -37.91 15.41 -15.36
CA SER A 573 -37.44 14.48 -14.34
C SER A 573 -36.94 13.21 -15.02
N LEU A 574 -35.85 12.63 -14.52
CA LEU A 574 -35.22 11.45 -15.10
C LEU A 574 -35.10 10.34 -14.06
N ASN A 575 -35.45 9.13 -14.46
CA ASN A 575 -35.06 7.89 -13.79
C ASN A 575 -34.47 6.97 -14.86
N LEU A 576 -33.17 6.68 -14.77
CA LEU A 576 -32.40 5.88 -15.72
C LEU A 576 -31.69 4.78 -14.94
N ASN A 577 -31.76 3.54 -15.43
CA ASN A 577 -31.01 2.41 -14.91
C ASN A 577 -30.33 1.69 -16.08
N VAL A 578 -29.03 1.44 -15.95
CA VAL A 578 -28.18 0.79 -16.95
C VAL A 578 -27.57 -0.44 -16.30
N ASN A 579 -28.20 -1.60 -16.50
CA ASN A 579 -27.72 -2.89 -16.02
C ASN A 579 -28.46 -4.06 -16.69
N PRO A 580 -27.79 -4.90 -17.51
CA PRO A 580 -26.89 -4.57 -18.63
C PRO A 580 -27.61 -3.91 -19.81
N GLN A 581 -28.94 -3.88 -19.79
CA GLN A 581 -29.78 -3.15 -20.73
C GLN A 581 -30.14 -1.79 -20.14
N MET A 582 -30.34 -0.79 -21.00
CA MET A 582 -30.75 0.55 -20.58
C MET A 582 -32.28 0.59 -20.43
N SER A 583 -32.74 1.12 -19.30
CA SER A 583 -34.13 1.51 -19.09
C SER A 583 -34.18 2.93 -18.58
N TYR A 584 -35.11 3.73 -19.07
CA TYR A 584 -35.31 5.06 -18.53
C TYR A 584 -36.75 5.53 -18.63
N THR A 585 -37.08 6.49 -17.78
CA THR A 585 -38.29 7.29 -17.85
C THR A 585 -37.89 8.75 -17.70
N LEU A 586 -38.15 9.54 -18.73
CA LEU A 586 -38.06 10.99 -18.72
C LEU A 586 -39.49 11.52 -18.69
N LYS A 587 -39.84 12.36 -17.71
CA LYS A 587 -41.20 12.85 -17.54
C LYS A 587 -41.21 14.35 -17.21
N LYS A 588 -42.15 15.10 -17.79
CA LYS A 588 -42.42 16.48 -17.39
C LYS A 588 -43.13 16.49 -16.02
N PRO A 589 -42.72 17.33 -15.06
CA PRO A 589 -43.47 17.51 -13.82
C PRO A 589 -44.81 18.22 -14.07
N ALA A 590 -45.56 18.48 -13.00
CA ALA A 590 -46.87 19.13 -13.10
C ALA A 590 -46.81 20.54 -13.72
N GLU A 591 -45.67 21.23 -13.61
CA GLU A 591 -45.47 22.57 -14.18
C GLU A 591 -45.52 22.54 -15.71
N ASN A 592 -46.47 23.27 -16.30
CA ASN A 592 -46.60 23.43 -17.74
C ASN A 592 -45.57 24.41 -18.28
N PHE A 593 -45.13 24.17 -19.52
CA PHE A 593 -44.28 25.11 -20.24
C PHE A 593 -44.85 25.35 -21.63
N LYS A 594 -44.50 26.49 -22.21
CA LYS A 594 -44.96 26.89 -23.53
C LYS A 594 -43.87 26.65 -24.56
N ILE A 595 -44.29 26.22 -25.75
CA ILE A 595 -43.44 26.19 -26.93
C ILE A 595 -43.90 27.29 -27.89
N ASN A 596 -43.03 28.26 -28.13
CA ASN A 596 -43.24 29.39 -29.02
C ASN A 596 -42.44 29.20 -30.30
N TYR A 597 -43.13 29.18 -31.43
CA TYR A 597 -42.48 29.07 -32.73
C TYR A 597 -43.28 29.78 -33.80
N LEU A 598 -42.55 30.60 -34.55
CA LEU A 598 -43.12 31.55 -35.49
C LEU A 598 -44.21 32.38 -34.80
N ARG A 599 -45.48 32.19 -35.16
CA ARG A 599 -46.63 32.95 -34.63
C ARG A 599 -47.52 32.16 -33.68
N ARG A 600 -47.11 30.94 -33.29
CA ARG A 600 -47.93 30.07 -32.45
C ARG A 600 -47.25 29.75 -31.13
N THR A 601 -48.09 29.70 -30.11
CA THR A 601 -47.75 29.28 -28.76
C THR A 601 -48.60 28.07 -28.44
N VAL A 602 -47.96 26.99 -28.03
CA VAL A 602 -48.64 25.79 -27.52
C VAL A 602 -48.19 25.51 -26.10
N GLU A 603 -49.06 24.93 -25.29
CA GLU A 603 -48.76 24.57 -23.90
C GLU A 603 -48.59 23.06 -23.80
N VAL A 604 -47.46 22.62 -23.22
CA VAL A 604 -47.18 21.20 -22.99
C VAL A 604 -47.70 20.82 -21.61
N THR A 605 -48.84 20.12 -21.60
CA THR A 605 -49.52 19.71 -20.37
C THR A 605 -49.00 18.37 -19.85
N ASP A 606 -48.59 17.47 -20.74
CA ASP A 606 -47.99 16.19 -20.38
C ASP A 606 -46.92 15.78 -21.40
N LEU A 607 -45.86 15.13 -20.92
CA LEU A 607 -44.79 14.58 -21.75
C LEU A 607 -44.04 13.51 -20.96
N GLN A 608 -43.93 12.33 -21.56
CA GLN A 608 -43.20 11.20 -21.02
C GLN A 608 -42.51 10.45 -22.16
N LEU A 609 -41.25 10.10 -21.95
CA LEU A 609 -40.47 9.21 -22.81
C LEU A 609 -40.00 8.04 -21.96
N LYS A 610 -40.24 6.81 -22.42
CA LYS A 610 -39.96 5.58 -21.67
C LYS A 610 -39.25 4.56 -22.54
N GLN A 611 -38.10 4.08 -22.10
CA GLN A 611 -37.40 2.92 -22.67
C GLN A 611 -37.57 1.73 -21.72
N ASN A 612 -38.25 0.68 -22.19
CA ASN A 612 -38.27 -0.60 -21.50
C ASN A 612 -37.11 -1.49 -22.02
N PRO A 613 -36.47 -2.32 -21.17
CA PRO A 613 -35.39 -3.22 -21.61
C PRO A 613 -35.80 -4.24 -22.69
N LYS A 614 -37.10 -4.54 -22.80
CA LYS A 614 -37.66 -5.54 -23.71
C LYS A 614 -38.10 -4.98 -25.07
N GLU A 615 -38.06 -3.66 -25.23
CA GLU A 615 -38.49 -2.97 -26.45
C GLU A 615 -37.26 -2.46 -27.19
N ASP A 616 -37.25 -2.59 -28.52
CA ASP A 616 -36.11 -2.15 -29.35
C ASP A 616 -36.02 -0.63 -29.46
N GLU A 617 -37.11 0.08 -29.18
CA GLU A 617 -37.22 1.53 -29.34
C GLU A 617 -37.96 2.17 -28.14
N PRO A 618 -37.62 3.41 -27.75
CA PRO A 618 -38.37 4.11 -26.71
C PRO A 618 -39.79 4.45 -27.16
N SER A 619 -40.70 4.45 -26.20
CA SER A 619 -42.07 4.94 -26.38
C SER A 619 -42.21 6.37 -25.86
N VAL A 620 -43.04 7.15 -26.54
CA VAL A 620 -43.37 8.53 -26.19
C VAL A 620 -44.87 8.64 -25.91
N SER A 621 -45.24 9.41 -24.89
CA SER A 621 -46.62 9.82 -24.65
C SER A 621 -46.69 11.27 -24.17
N GLY A 622 -47.75 11.98 -24.50
CA GLY A 622 -47.93 13.33 -23.99
C GLY A 622 -49.13 14.03 -24.58
N ARG A 623 -49.34 15.26 -24.12
CA ARG A 623 -50.46 16.10 -24.50
C ARG A 623 -50.02 17.55 -24.64
N ILE A 624 -50.35 18.12 -25.78
CA ILE A 624 -50.14 19.54 -26.09
C ILE A 624 -51.50 20.21 -26.26
N GLN A 625 -51.61 21.42 -25.73
CA GLN A 625 -52.78 22.28 -25.83
C GLN A 625 -52.48 23.48 -26.73
N TYR A 626 -53.40 23.79 -27.64
CA TYR A 626 -53.33 24.95 -28.53
C TYR A 626 -54.65 25.73 -28.44
N GLN A 627 -54.55 27.04 -28.20
CA GLN A 627 -55.72 27.93 -28.16
C GLN A 627 -55.97 28.51 -29.56
N ALA A 628 -57.13 28.20 -30.14
CA ALA A 628 -57.56 28.65 -31.46
C ALA A 628 -58.92 29.36 -31.36
N ASN A 629 -58.91 30.70 -31.31
CA ASN A 629 -60.12 31.50 -31.09
C ASN A 629 -60.89 31.02 -29.84
N GLU A 630 -62.15 30.60 -30.00
CA GLU A 630 -63.04 30.07 -28.96
C GLU A 630 -62.83 28.59 -28.65
N TYR A 631 -61.87 27.93 -29.31
CA TYR A 631 -61.61 26.49 -29.19
C TYR A 631 -60.26 26.22 -28.52
N THR A 632 -60.25 25.21 -27.65
CA THR A 632 -59.01 24.61 -27.15
C THR A 632 -58.79 23.28 -27.86
N VAL A 633 -57.73 23.17 -28.66
CA VAL A 633 -57.35 21.93 -29.35
C VAL A 633 -56.33 21.18 -28.50
N PHE A 634 -56.57 19.88 -28.31
CA PHE A 634 -55.66 18.97 -27.63
C PHE A 634 -55.06 17.99 -28.63
N MET A 635 -53.73 17.88 -28.63
CA MET A 635 -52.97 16.92 -29.40
C MET A 635 -52.35 15.92 -28.43
N GLU A 636 -52.90 14.71 -28.40
CA GLU A 636 -52.36 13.60 -27.61
C GLU A 636 -51.52 12.72 -28.53
N PHE A 637 -50.33 12.31 -28.06
CA PHE A 637 -49.48 11.38 -28.77
C PHE A 637 -49.14 10.20 -27.87
N LYS A 638 -49.06 9.00 -28.46
CA LYS A 638 -48.70 7.75 -27.76
C LYS A 638 -48.12 6.73 -28.73
N GLY A 639 -47.08 6.01 -28.35
CA GLY A 639 -46.53 4.88 -29.13
C GLY A 639 -45.01 4.90 -29.20
N PRO A 640 -44.39 4.13 -30.12
CA PRO A 640 -42.96 4.21 -30.40
C PRO A 640 -42.53 5.62 -30.83
N LEU A 641 -41.28 5.99 -30.58
CA LEU A 641 -40.75 7.32 -30.93
C LEU A 641 -40.68 7.55 -32.45
N SER A 642 -40.44 6.50 -33.24
CA SER A 642 -40.41 6.52 -34.71
C SER A 642 -41.79 6.76 -35.32
N GLU A 643 -42.84 6.18 -34.75
CA GLU A 643 -44.21 6.21 -35.27
C GLU A 643 -45.26 6.47 -34.17
N PRO A 644 -45.26 7.65 -33.55
CA PRO A 644 -46.23 7.97 -32.52
C PRO A 644 -47.64 8.10 -33.12
N GLN A 645 -48.64 7.48 -32.49
CA GLN A 645 -50.04 7.71 -32.83
C GLN A 645 -50.46 9.08 -32.30
N VAL A 646 -51.02 9.93 -33.18
CA VAL A 646 -51.55 11.26 -32.81
C VAL A 646 -53.08 11.23 -32.78
N VAL A 647 -53.66 11.64 -31.67
CA VAL A 647 -55.11 11.79 -31.46
C VAL A 647 -55.43 13.26 -31.22
N LEU A 648 -56.36 13.77 -32.01
CA LEU A 648 -56.81 15.16 -31.95
C LEU A 648 -58.18 15.23 -31.26
N SER A 649 -58.35 16.16 -30.32
CA SER A 649 -59.64 16.48 -29.72
C SER A 649 -59.75 17.98 -29.46
N SER A 650 -60.95 18.47 -29.14
CA SER A 650 -61.16 19.88 -28.83
C SER A 650 -62.21 20.11 -27.74
N SER A 651 -62.16 21.30 -27.15
CA SER A 651 -63.22 21.84 -26.27
C SER A 651 -63.65 23.23 -26.80
N PRO A 652 -64.93 23.42 -27.17
CA PRO A 652 -65.99 22.40 -27.31
C PRO A 652 -65.64 21.30 -28.33
N PRO A 653 -66.30 20.12 -28.27
CA PRO A 653 -65.98 18.99 -29.15
C PRO A 653 -66.30 19.34 -30.61
N LEU A 654 -65.35 19.05 -31.49
CA LEU A 654 -65.44 19.24 -32.94
C LEU A 654 -65.15 17.94 -33.69
N GLU A 655 -65.63 17.86 -34.91
CA GLU A 655 -65.24 16.82 -35.85
C GLU A 655 -63.76 16.93 -36.19
N ARG A 656 -63.10 15.79 -36.44
CA ARG A 656 -61.65 15.74 -36.69
C ARG A 656 -61.19 16.69 -37.81
N ARG A 657 -61.99 16.81 -38.88
CA ARG A 657 -61.71 17.72 -40.00
C ARG A 657 -61.73 19.20 -39.59
N ASP A 658 -62.66 19.59 -38.72
CA ASP A 658 -62.70 20.95 -38.19
C ASP A 658 -61.50 21.24 -37.30
N ILE A 659 -61.05 20.26 -36.49
CA ILE A 659 -59.83 20.40 -35.68
C ILE A 659 -58.61 20.60 -36.57
N VAL A 660 -58.44 19.80 -37.62
CA VAL A 660 -57.33 19.95 -38.59
C VAL A 660 -57.42 21.29 -39.32
N SER A 661 -58.63 21.72 -39.70
CA SER A 661 -58.86 23.03 -40.30
C SER A 661 -58.46 24.19 -39.36
N LEU A 662 -58.82 24.10 -38.08
CA LEU A 662 -58.39 25.08 -37.07
C LEU A 662 -56.87 25.07 -36.90
N LEU A 663 -56.24 23.90 -36.89
CA LEU A 663 -54.78 23.79 -36.79
C LEU A 663 -54.09 24.38 -38.01
N LEU A 664 -54.59 24.23 -39.24
CA LEU A 664 -53.93 24.78 -40.42
C LEU A 664 -54.27 26.27 -40.65
N TYR A 665 -55.54 26.61 -40.57
CA TYR A 665 -56.08 27.88 -41.07
C TYR A 665 -56.75 28.75 -40.00
N ASN A 666 -56.81 28.29 -38.75
CA ASN A 666 -57.50 28.96 -37.64
C ASN A 666 -58.98 29.28 -37.96
N ARG A 667 -59.63 28.42 -38.75
CA ARG A 667 -61.03 28.49 -39.23
C ARG A 667 -61.64 27.10 -39.29
N LEU A 668 -62.96 26.98 -39.20
CA LEU A 668 -63.68 25.70 -39.35
C LEU A 668 -63.71 25.23 -40.81
N ASN A 669 -63.97 23.94 -41.05
CA ASN A 669 -63.98 23.39 -42.41
C ASN A 669 -65.11 23.98 -43.28
N SER A 670 -66.18 24.52 -42.66
CA SER A 670 -67.25 25.25 -43.35
C SER A 670 -66.86 26.67 -43.79
N GLU A 671 -65.77 27.22 -43.24
CA GLU A 671 -65.31 28.60 -43.45
C GLU A 671 -64.11 28.71 -44.40
N ILE A 672 -63.61 27.56 -44.86
CA ILE A 672 -62.48 27.46 -45.77
C ILE A 672 -62.95 27.14 -47.19
N SER A 673 -62.14 27.51 -48.17
CA SER A 673 -62.37 27.22 -49.59
C SER A 673 -62.27 25.71 -49.89
N THR A 674 -62.80 25.28 -51.03
CA THR A 674 -62.70 23.88 -51.49
C THR A 674 -61.25 23.40 -51.60
N PHE A 675 -60.32 24.28 -51.97
CA PHE A 675 -58.89 24.00 -52.06
C PHE A 675 -58.23 23.80 -50.68
N GLU A 676 -58.58 24.64 -49.71
CA GLU A 676 -58.13 24.48 -48.33
C GLU A 676 -58.73 23.20 -47.71
N SER A 677 -59.98 22.86 -48.06
CA SER A 677 -60.62 21.61 -47.60
C SER A 677 -59.93 20.36 -48.17
N GLN A 678 -59.45 20.40 -49.41
CA GLN A 678 -58.58 19.35 -49.96
C GLN A 678 -57.27 19.23 -49.18
N SER A 679 -56.70 20.35 -48.73
CA SER A 679 -55.48 20.36 -47.91
C SER A 679 -55.71 19.79 -46.51
N VAL A 680 -56.87 20.06 -45.92
CA VAL A 680 -57.33 19.42 -44.67
C VAL A 680 -57.42 17.90 -44.86
N GLY A 681 -58.03 17.44 -45.95
CA GLY A 681 -58.13 16.01 -46.28
C GLY A 681 -56.77 15.34 -46.50
N GLY A 682 -55.85 16.00 -47.20
CA GLY A 682 -54.47 15.53 -47.38
C GLY A 682 -53.71 15.42 -46.07
N THR A 683 -53.86 16.41 -45.18
CA THR A 683 -53.24 16.40 -43.84
C THR A 683 -53.85 15.31 -42.96
N GLU A 684 -55.16 15.09 -43.05
CA GLU A 684 -55.87 14.01 -42.33
C GLU A 684 -55.36 12.63 -42.76
N ALA A 685 -55.22 12.40 -44.07
CA ALA A 685 -54.65 11.16 -44.60
C ALA A 685 -53.20 10.97 -44.16
N ALA A 686 -52.38 12.03 -44.21
CA ALA A 686 -50.99 11.97 -43.80
C ALA A 686 -50.83 11.70 -42.28
N LEU A 687 -51.79 12.16 -41.46
CA LEU A 687 -51.85 11.82 -40.04
C LEU A 687 -52.29 10.37 -39.80
N ALA A 688 -53.22 9.87 -40.59
CA ALA A 688 -53.68 8.48 -40.50
C ALA A 688 -52.55 7.50 -40.86
N ASP A 689 -51.75 7.85 -41.87
CA ASP A 689 -50.60 7.07 -42.33
C ASP A 689 -49.34 7.28 -41.45
N ARG A 690 -49.42 8.11 -40.41
CA ARG A 690 -48.29 8.50 -39.54
C ARG A 690 -47.11 9.12 -40.31
N ALA A 691 -47.36 9.60 -41.52
CA ALA A 691 -46.35 10.29 -42.32
C ALA A 691 -45.97 11.62 -41.65
N VAL A 692 -46.94 12.36 -41.09
CA VAL A 692 -46.64 13.65 -40.45
C VAL A 692 -46.38 13.49 -38.95
N GLY A 693 -45.11 13.61 -38.55
CA GLY A 693 -44.73 13.68 -37.13
C GLY A 693 -45.27 14.95 -36.45
N LEU A 694 -45.31 14.93 -35.11
CA LEU A 694 -45.84 16.02 -34.28
C LEU A 694 -45.19 17.38 -34.57
N LEU A 695 -43.86 17.40 -34.73
CA LEU A 695 -43.10 18.61 -35.10
C LEU A 695 -43.47 19.10 -36.50
N GLY A 696 -43.74 18.17 -37.44
CA GLY A 696 -44.22 18.47 -38.77
C GLY A 696 -45.55 19.20 -38.75
N LEU A 697 -46.57 18.60 -38.11
CA LEU A 697 -47.88 19.21 -37.94
C LEU A 697 -47.81 20.63 -37.37
N TRP A 698 -46.99 20.80 -36.35
CA TRP A 698 -46.85 22.08 -35.67
C TRP A 698 -46.05 23.10 -36.48
N ALA A 699 -44.96 22.69 -37.12
CA ALA A 699 -44.23 23.53 -38.06
C ALA A 699 -45.16 24.00 -39.19
N PHE A 700 -46.04 23.12 -39.65
CA PHE A 700 -47.02 23.47 -40.68
C PHE A 700 -48.05 24.46 -40.17
N ALA A 701 -48.70 24.14 -39.06
CA ALA A 701 -49.65 25.03 -38.41
C ALA A 701 -49.06 26.44 -38.18
N SER A 702 -47.82 26.52 -37.72
CA SER A 702 -47.16 27.79 -37.38
C SER A 702 -46.67 28.61 -38.58
N THR A 703 -46.65 28.04 -39.78
CA THR A 703 -46.35 28.74 -41.04
C THR A 703 -47.63 29.17 -41.77
N PRO A 704 -47.62 30.26 -42.56
CA PRO A 704 -48.74 30.67 -43.39
C PRO A 704 -48.89 29.73 -44.60
N ILE A 705 -49.39 28.53 -44.34
CA ILE A 705 -49.63 27.51 -45.37
C ILE A 705 -50.79 27.92 -46.25
N GLU A 706 -50.60 27.82 -47.57
CA GLU A 706 -51.69 27.86 -48.54
C GLU A 706 -52.27 26.46 -48.77
N SER A 707 -51.40 25.45 -48.93
CA SER A 707 -51.86 24.07 -49.13
C SER A 707 -50.91 23.02 -48.60
N VAL A 708 -51.49 21.87 -48.30
CA VAL A 708 -50.81 20.62 -47.98
C VAL A 708 -51.34 19.55 -48.92
N SER A 709 -50.48 18.77 -49.54
CA SER A 709 -50.87 17.54 -50.22
C SER A 709 -50.02 16.38 -49.73
N TYR A 710 -50.62 15.21 -49.70
CA TYR A 710 -49.94 13.98 -49.34
C TYR A 710 -50.32 12.92 -50.37
N ASP A 711 -49.30 12.28 -50.94
CA ASP A 711 -49.47 11.15 -51.82
C ASP A 711 -49.13 9.85 -51.05
N PRO A 712 -50.13 9.01 -50.72
CA PRO A 712 -49.90 7.78 -49.96
C PRO A 712 -49.08 6.74 -50.74
N GLY A 713 -49.05 6.82 -52.08
CA GLY A 713 -48.29 5.89 -52.92
C GLY A 713 -46.78 6.12 -52.83
N SER A 714 -46.35 7.38 -52.89
CA SER A 714 -44.94 7.78 -52.77
C SER A 714 -44.54 8.15 -51.34
N ARG A 715 -45.48 8.19 -50.40
CA ARG A 715 -45.33 8.75 -49.04
C ARG A 715 -44.74 10.16 -49.03
N THR A 716 -44.85 10.88 -50.14
CA THR A 716 -44.28 12.21 -50.28
C THR A 716 -45.29 13.23 -49.78
N TYR A 717 -44.86 14.01 -48.81
CA TYR A 717 -45.59 15.13 -48.27
C TYR A 717 -45.17 16.40 -49.00
N SER A 718 -46.12 17.23 -49.44
CA SER A 718 -45.81 18.56 -49.97
C SER A 718 -46.59 19.68 -49.29
N ALA A 719 -45.91 20.76 -48.91
CA ALA A 719 -46.52 21.97 -48.37
C ALA A 719 -46.17 23.18 -49.24
N GLN A 720 -47.13 24.08 -49.42
CA GLN A 720 -46.94 25.39 -50.03
C GLN A 720 -47.15 26.48 -48.99
N ILE A 721 -46.12 27.31 -48.77
CA ILE A 721 -46.06 28.37 -47.79
C ILE A 721 -46.08 29.71 -48.51
N LYS A 722 -46.96 30.63 -48.10
CA LYS A 722 -46.99 32.00 -48.61
C LYS A 722 -45.94 32.84 -47.89
N LEU A 723 -44.98 33.34 -48.65
CA LEU A 723 -43.99 34.29 -48.16
C LEU A 723 -44.44 35.74 -48.46
N PRO A 724 -43.86 36.76 -47.81
CA PRO A 724 -44.10 38.17 -48.13
C PRO A 724 -43.87 38.48 -49.62
N GLU A 725 -44.42 39.59 -50.11
CA GLU A 725 -44.24 40.07 -51.50
C GLU A 725 -44.72 39.11 -52.61
N GLY A 726 -45.63 38.19 -52.29
CA GLY A 726 -46.20 37.27 -53.29
C GLY A 726 -45.27 36.12 -53.68
N PHE A 727 -44.24 35.86 -52.88
CA PHE A 727 -43.47 34.62 -52.98
C PHE A 727 -44.28 33.44 -52.41
N ARG A 728 -44.08 32.27 -52.99
CA ARG A 728 -44.60 30.99 -52.49
C ARG A 728 -43.47 29.99 -52.47
N PHE A 729 -43.26 29.37 -51.32
CA PHE A 729 -42.27 28.32 -51.17
C PHE A 729 -42.98 26.98 -51.05
N SER A 730 -42.68 26.04 -51.93
CA SER A 730 -43.16 24.68 -51.84
C SER A 730 -42.02 23.75 -51.44
N ILE A 731 -42.30 22.85 -50.50
CA ILE A 731 -41.37 21.81 -50.05
C ILE A 731 -42.05 20.46 -50.21
N GLY A 732 -41.38 19.50 -50.83
CA GLY A 732 -41.76 18.11 -50.93
C GLY A 732 -40.74 17.23 -50.21
N THR A 733 -41.17 16.35 -49.32
CA THR A 733 -40.29 15.52 -48.50
C THR A 733 -40.97 14.19 -48.16
N ASP A 734 -40.17 13.13 -48.06
CA ASP A 734 -40.57 11.82 -47.51
C ASP A 734 -40.17 11.69 -46.02
N TRP A 735 -39.84 12.83 -45.36
CA TRP A 735 -39.34 12.98 -43.99
C TRP A 735 -37.88 12.63 -43.77
N GLU A 736 -37.33 11.67 -44.50
CA GLU A 736 -35.91 11.35 -44.44
C GLU A 736 -35.09 12.31 -45.31
N LYS A 737 -35.69 12.73 -46.43
CA LYS A 737 -35.06 13.52 -47.48
C LYS A 737 -36.03 14.58 -47.99
N VAL A 738 -35.45 15.71 -48.37
CA VAL A 738 -36.19 16.71 -49.14
C VAL A 738 -36.11 16.28 -50.60
N GLU A 739 -37.26 15.96 -51.18
CA GLU A 739 -37.39 15.51 -52.57
C GLU A 739 -37.38 16.70 -53.53
N ASN A 740 -38.07 17.79 -53.16
CA ASN A 740 -38.04 19.02 -53.91
C ASN A 740 -38.17 20.25 -53.02
N LEU A 741 -37.48 21.32 -53.42
CA LEU A 741 -37.69 22.67 -52.94
C LEU A 741 -38.07 23.54 -54.12
N GLU A 742 -39.03 24.41 -53.91
CA GLU A 742 -39.51 25.26 -54.98
C GLU A 742 -39.85 26.65 -54.46
N LEU A 743 -39.32 27.68 -55.12
CA LEU A 743 -39.67 29.07 -54.86
C LEU A 743 -40.36 29.65 -56.10
N ARG A 744 -41.63 30.06 -55.95
CA ARG A 744 -42.40 30.79 -56.96
C ARG A 744 -42.53 32.26 -56.57
N ARG A 745 -42.30 33.18 -57.50
CA ARG A 745 -42.66 34.61 -57.36
C ARG A 745 -43.55 35.01 -58.52
N HIS A 746 -44.68 35.65 -58.21
CA HIS A 746 -45.49 36.28 -59.25
C HIS A 746 -44.88 37.63 -59.65
N LEU A 747 -44.57 37.84 -60.94
CA LEU A 747 -43.98 39.10 -61.43
C LEU A 747 -45.03 40.14 -61.86
N GLY A 748 -46.31 39.75 -61.90
CA GLY A 748 -47.41 40.58 -62.42
C GLY A 748 -47.97 40.04 -63.73
N GLY A 749 -49.24 40.36 -64.03
CA GLY A 749 -49.96 39.80 -65.16
C GLY A 749 -50.11 38.28 -65.06
N ASN A 750 -49.65 37.54 -66.06
CA ASN A 750 -49.63 36.08 -66.03
C ASN A 750 -48.22 35.50 -65.82
N TRP A 751 -47.21 36.28 -65.42
CA TRP A 751 -45.82 35.79 -65.36
C TRP A 751 -45.42 35.34 -63.95
N ILE A 752 -44.75 34.18 -63.88
CA ILE A 752 -44.25 33.55 -62.66
C ILE A 752 -42.79 33.17 -62.86
N VAL A 753 -41.93 33.51 -61.92
CA VAL A 753 -40.57 32.93 -61.81
C VAL A 753 -40.65 31.76 -60.86
N ARG A 754 -40.19 30.60 -61.30
CA ARG A 754 -40.16 29.35 -60.55
C ARG A 754 -38.70 28.88 -60.44
N THR A 755 -38.20 28.77 -59.23
CA THR A 755 -36.90 28.14 -58.95
C THR A 755 -37.17 26.80 -58.31
N ILE A 756 -36.70 25.72 -58.93
CA ILE A 756 -36.82 24.35 -58.40
C ILE A 756 -35.43 23.88 -58.03
N TYR A 757 -35.27 23.29 -56.85
CA TYR A 757 -34.05 22.68 -56.41
C TYR A 757 -34.34 21.23 -55.99
N HIS A 758 -33.62 20.29 -56.61
CA HIS A 758 -33.63 18.88 -56.24
C HIS A 758 -32.35 18.61 -55.46
N PRO A 759 -32.45 18.36 -54.13
CA PRO A 759 -31.30 18.05 -53.31
C PRO A 759 -30.58 16.79 -53.80
N GLU A 760 -29.27 16.72 -53.57
CA GLU A 760 -28.42 15.61 -53.99
C GLU A 760 -28.93 14.28 -53.42
N GLN A 761 -29.39 13.38 -54.29
CA GLN A 761 -29.65 11.99 -53.92
C GLN A 761 -28.34 11.20 -54.09
N SER A 762 -28.20 10.07 -53.39
CA SER A 762 -26.94 9.31 -53.21
C SER A 762 -26.14 8.99 -54.48
N ASP A 763 -26.74 9.10 -55.66
CA ASP A 763 -26.12 8.82 -56.97
C ASP A 763 -26.34 9.94 -58.01
N GLN A 764 -26.91 11.10 -57.65
CA GLN A 764 -27.18 12.21 -58.58
C GLN A 764 -26.80 13.56 -57.98
N SER A 765 -25.95 14.30 -58.70
CA SER A 765 -25.57 15.67 -58.34
C SER A 765 -26.80 16.57 -58.16
N SER A 766 -26.79 17.41 -57.11
CA SER A 766 -27.86 18.39 -56.89
C SER A 766 -28.13 19.21 -58.16
N SER A 767 -29.40 19.39 -58.51
CA SER A 767 -29.79 20.16 -59.70
C SER A 767 -30.73 21.30 -59.33
N GLY A 768 -30.41 22.49 -59.83
CA GLY A 768 -31.21 23.70 -59.67
C GLY A 768 -31.68 24.21 -61.03
N GLU A 769 -32.96 24.53 -61.15
CA GLU A 769 -33.55 25.06 -62.35
C GLU A 769 -34.33 26.34 -62.06
N ILE A 770 -34.10 27.39 -62.85
CA ILE A 770 -34.88 28.63 -62.80
C ILE A 770 -35.67 28.75 -64.11
N ARG A 771 -37.00 28.74 -64.02
CA ARG A 771 -37.92 28.90 -65.15
C ARG A 771 -38.74 30.18 -65.01
N LEU A 772 -38.82 30.95 -66.10
CA LEU A 772 -39.84 31.98 -66.26
C LEU A 772 -41.03 31.38 -67.01
N GLN A 773 -42.21 31.40 -66.41
CA GLN A 773 -43.42 30.75 -66.93
C GLN A 773 -44.57 31.75 -67.06
N ARG A 774 -45.38 31.62 -68.13
CA ARG A 774 -46.62 32.37 -68.29
C ARG A 774 -47.81 31.46 -67.92
N LYS A 775 -48.58 31.85 -66.91
CA LYS A 775 -49.83 31.23 -66.49
C LYS A 775 -50.87 31.35 -67.61
N VAL A 776 -51.30 30.22 -68.14
CA VAL A 776 -52.43 30.13 -69.08
C VAL A 776 -53.66 29.87 -68.22
N ASN A 777 -54.54 30.87 -68.11
CA ASN A 777 -55.85 30.67 -67.47
C ASN A 777 -56.74 30.01 -68.52
N TYR A 778 -57.15 28.77 -68.27
CA TYR A 778 -58.14 28.05 -69.08
C TYR A 778 -59.55 28.38 -68.61
#